data_AF-A0AAU3P3Q9-F1
#
_entry.id   AF-A0AAU3P3Q9-F1
#
_cell.length_a   1.000
_cell.length_b   1.000
_cell.length_c   1.000
_cell.angle_alpha   90.00
_cell.angle_beta   90.00
_cell.angle_gamma   90.00
#
_symmetry.space_group_name_H-M   'P 1'
#
loop_
_entity.id
_entity.type
_entity.pdbx_description
1 polymer ?
#
loop_
_entity_poly.entity_id
_entity_poly.type
_entity_poly.pdbx_seq_one_letter_code
_entity_poly.pdbx_strand_id
1 'polypeptide(L)'
;MSEQRQCQRPGCAGSYEDVGGGELYCDTCGLAPVVSPTGMVASPPTGVTVGGRGSNSSSGRSSSRASSRSSSRSSQSRRSVSGRLSRSLSGQSGSQGSRSVSVRSSGASAASSGRGRLGVGLVQVPDVPRPDPRAMIQENPEVPERKRFCSRSDCGAPVGRARGERPGRTEGFCTKCGHPYSFVPKLRTGDIVHGQYEVVGCLAHGGLGWVYLAVDRAVSDRWVVLKGLLDTGDQDAMAAAISERRFLAEIEHANIVRIYNFVEHLDQRTGSMDGYIVMEYVGGKSLKEIANGRRTPAGKRDPLPVEQACAYGIEALEALGHLHSRNLLYCDFKVDNAIQTEDQLKLIDMGAVRRMDDDESAIYGTVGYQAPEVADVGPSVASDLYTVARTLAVLTFDFQGYTNVFADSLPDPDSIEVFRTYESFYRLLVRATDPDPARRFASAQEMAEQLTGVLREVVALQTGRPRPALSTLFGPEVKVTDTELFAQLTGEVSRLGVRAEPVRRKGRGARQAAPAFPSAGAPAALPGTPGTPASPGSPGSLVKPLNAAATALALPVPRVDPGDPNAGFLAGLMASAPGELITALRAAPAASVELRLRELRARLEMGELISGARALTELEAQHPDDWRVVWYRGVAALATGDHTNAALSFDAVYDAFPGEPAPKLALGVCAEVLGQLDNAAEYYRLVWATDPSYVSAAFGLARVQLAAADRHGAVHTLESVPESSIHYTAARVAAVRSRLRQRMAEAAVAHGPLLDDLTAAAGQVEALDGFGLDAVRREQLSTEVLGTALDWVLSGSQGSAPRQGPVRTLVLGNDLDERGLRLGLERSYRTLARLAQVGEERIELVERANRYRPRTWV
;
A
#
# COMPACT_ATOMS: atom_id res chain seq x y z
N MET A 1 -68.95 -20.05 21.43
CA MET A 1 -69.29 -20.44 20.04
C MET A 1 -68.23 -19.83 19.15
N SER A 2 -67.62 -20.66 18.30
CA SER A 2 -66.38 -20.39 17.57
C SER A 2 -66.70 -19.85 16.17
N GLU A 3 -66.55 -18.54 15.98
CA GLU A 3 -66.87 -17.82 14.73
C GLU A 3 -65.81 -16.73 14.58
N GLN A 4 -65.04 -16.51 13.50
CA GLN A 4 -64.95 -17.05 12.15
C GLN A 4 -63.45 -17.18 11.84
N ARG A 5 -62.97 -18.36 11.45
CA ARG A 5 -61.59 -18.55 10.97
C ARG A 5 -61.48 -18.45 9.45
N GLN A 6 -62.52 -18.15 8.68
CA GLN A 6 -62.43 -18.12 7.21
C GLN A 6 -62.10 -16.72 6.67
N CYS A 7 -61.30 -16.69 5.62
CA CYS A 7 -60.80 -15.50 4.95
C CYS A 7 -61.94 -14.71 4.31
N GLN A 8 -62.10 -13.43 4.68
CA GLN A 8 -63.25 -12.61 4.27
C GLN A 8 -63.10 -12.00 2.86
N ARG A 9 -62.07 -12.38 2.11
CA ARG A 9 -61.76 -11.83 0.79
C ARG A 9 -62.55 -12.57 -0.31
N PRO A 10 -63.20 -11.87 -1.26
CA PRO A 10 -63.84 -12.51 -2.40
C PRO A 10 -62.84 -13.39 -3.17
N GLY A 11 -63.19 -14.66 -3.39
CA GLY A 11 -62.35 -15.62 -4.12
C GLY A 11 -61.24 -16.30 -3.32
N CYS A 12 -61.14 -16.06 -2.00
CA CYS A 12 -60.14 -16.72 -1.15
C CYS A 12 -60.77 -17.80 -0.26
N ALA A 13 -60.44 -19.07 -0.50
CA ALA A 13 -60.94 -20.22 0.28
C ALA A 13 -60.21 -20.42 1.62
N GLY A 14 -59.30 -19.51 1.99
CA GLY A 14 -58.41 -19.69 3.13
C GLY A 14 -59.01 -19.50 4.50
N SER A 15 -58.20 -19.75 5.51
CA SER A 15 -58.51 -19.54 6.92
C SER A 15 -57.46 -18.68 7.64
N TYR A 16 -57.88 -17.81 8.57
CA TYR A 16 -57.00 -17.03 9.42
C TYR A 16 -56.32 -17.94 10.45
N GLU A 17 -55.00 -18.01 10.36
CA GLU A 17 -54.11 -18.72 11.30
C GLU A 17 -53.32 -17.69 12.13
N ASP A 18 -53.09 -17.99 13.41
CA ASP A 18 -52.20 -17.21 14.28
C ASP A 18 -50.75 -17.53 13.91
N VAL A 19 -50.00 -16.51 13.48
CA VAL A 19 -48.61 -16.67 13.01
C VAL A 19 -47.56 -16.27 14.06
N GLY A 20 -48.00 -16.02 15.30
CA GLY A 20 -47.17 -15.61 16.44
C GLY A 20 -47.34 -14.13 16.78
N GLY A 21 -47.44 -13.81 18.08
CA GLY A 21 -47.63 -12.43 18.56
C GLY A 21 -49.09 -11.98 18.66
N GLY A 22 -50.07 -12.86 18.41
CA GLY A 22 -51.50 -12.54 18.48
C GLY A 22 -52.09 -11.98 17.19
N GLU A 23 -51.32 -11.96 16.09
CA GLU A 23 -51.78 -11.50 14.78
C GLU A 23 -52.25 -12.66 13.90
N LEU A 24 -53.43 -12.49 13.31
CA LEU A 24 -54.08 -13.48 12.44
C LEU A 24 -53.84 -13.13 10.97
N TYR A 25 -53.41 -14.10 10.16
CA TYR A 25 -53.24 -13.94 8.71
C TYR A 25 -53.87 -15.11 7.96
N CYS A 26 -54.45 -14.84 6.80
CA CYS A 26 -55.11 -15.84 5.96
C CYS A 26 -54.09 -16.82 5.36
N ASP A 27 -54.31 -18.12 5.53
CA ASP A 27 -53.48 -19.24 5.08
C ASP A 27 -53.40 -19.40 3.55
N THR A 28 -54.26 -18.68 2.83
CA THR A 28 -54.38 -18.78 1.37
C THR A 28 -53.96 -17.48 0.70
N CYS A 29 -54.54 -16.32 1.07
CA CYS A 29 -54.15 -15.03 0.49
C CYS A 29 -53.14 -14.21 1.31
N GLY A 30 -52.78 -14.65 2.52
CA GLY A 30 -51.77 -13.99 3.35
C GLY A 30 -52.17 -12.66 3.98
N LEU A 31 -53.42 -12.22 3.82
CA LEU A 31 -53.92 -10.94 4.32
C LEU A 31 -54.48 -11.08 5.74
N ALA A 32 -54.39 -10.01 6.53
CA ALA A 32 -55.03 -9.93 7.85
C ALA A 32 -56.58 -9.82 7.73
N PRO A 33 -57.35 -10.09 8.81
CA PRO A 33 -58.79 -9.87 8.86
C PRO A 33 -59.20 -8.47 8.41
N VAL A 34 -60.29 -8.37 7.65
CA VAL A 34 -60.85 -7.07 7.27
C VAL A 34 -61.58 -6.53 8.50
N VAL A 35 -61.01 -5.51 9.15
CA VAL A 35 -61.65 -4.86 10.30
C VAL A 35 -62.76 -3.95 9.77
N SER A 36 -64.01 -4.19 10.18
CA SER A 36 -65.12 -3.29 9.85
C SER A 36 -64.94 -1.94 10.56
N PRO A 37 -65.52 -0.83 10.05
CA PRO A 37 -65.33 0.51 10.62
C PRO A 37 -65.95 0.73 12.01
N THR A 38 -66.52 -0.30 12.64
CA THR A 38 -67.37 -0.16 13.84
C THR A 38 -66.93 -1.03 15.03
N GLY A 39 -65.73 -1.62 15.04
CA GLY A 39 -65.23 -2.43 16.15
C GLY A 39 -64.05 -1.80 16.90
N MET A 40 -64.26 -1.38 18.15
CA MET A 40 -63.21 -0.88 19.06
C MET A 40 -62.31 -2.02 19.58
N VAL A 41 -61.04 -2.04 19.19
CA VAL A 41 -59.88 -2.32 20.08
C VAL A 41 -58.72 -1.47 19.56
N ALA A 42 -58.45 -0.35 20.24
CA ALA A 42 -57.33 0.53 19.93
C ALA A 42 -56.02 -0.02 20.50
N SER A 43 -54.95 0.00 19.70
CA SER A 43 -53.56 -0.01 20.18
C SER A 43 -52.92 1.35 19.86
N PRO A 44 -52.04 1.89 20.72
CA PRO A 44 -51.51 3.24 20.58
C PRO A 44 -50.45 3.34 19.46
N PRO A 45 -50.20 4.56 18.93
CA PRO A 45 -49.24 4.80 17.86
C PRO A 45 -47.79 4.75 18.40
N THR A 46 -46.95 3.98 17.71
CA THR A 46 -45.49 4.13 17.69
C THR A 46 -45.16 4.43 16.22
N GLY A 47 -44.44 5.45 15.79
CA GLY A 47 -43.50 6.37 16.41
C GLY A 47 -42.94 7.17 15.23
N VAL A 48 -43.45 8.39 15.03
CA VAL A 48 -42.92 9.40 14.10
C VAL A 48 -41.99 10.28 14.92
N THR A 49 -40.79 10.57 14.42
CA THR A 49 -39.98 11.68 14.93
C THR A 49 -39.49 12.53 13.76
N VAL A 50 -40.20 13.66 13.56
CA VAL A 50 -39.67 14.87 12.93
C VAL A 50 -39.05 15.74 14.02
N GLY A 51 -38.00 16.48 13.66
CA GLY A 51 -37.08 17.18 14.57
C GLY A 51 -37.68 18.30 15.42
N GLY A 52 -36.87 18.74 16.39
CA GLY A 52 -37.20 19.88 17.25
C GLY A 52 -36.01 20.38 18.07
N ARG A 53 -35.68 21.67 17.90
CA ARG A 53 -34.68 22.45 18.64
C ARG A 53 -35.08 22.69 20.10
N GLY A 54 -34.08 22.67 20.98
CA GLY A 54 -33.83 23.62 22.09
C GLY A 54 -34.81 23.74 23.28
N SER A 55 -34.38 23.33 24.48
CA SER A 55 -34.01 24.20 25.62
C SER A 55 -34.02 23.51 27.01
N ASN A 56 -32.97 23.81 27.80
CA ASN A 56 -32.74 23.76 29.25
C ASN A 56 -33.68 22.97 30.19
N SER A 57 -33.15 22.01 30.97
CA SER A 57 -32.60 22.22 32.34
C SER A 57 -32.49 20.95 33.21
N SER A 58 -31.41 20.94 34.01
CA SER A 58 -31.20 20.30 35.34
C SER A 58 -31.23 18.77 35.54
N SER A 59 -30.01 18.23 35.64
CA SER A 59 -29.43 17.42 36.73
C SER A 59 -30.10 16.11 37.18
N GLY A 60 -29.45 15.00 36.81
CA GLY A 60 -29.49 13.72 37.53
C GLY A 60 -28.24 12.91 37.19
N ARG A 61 -27.23 12.94 38.07
CA ARG A 61 -25.99 12.17 37.92
C ARG A 61 -26.26 10.70 38.27
N SER A 62 -26.09 9.80 37.31
CA SER A 62 -25.85 8.39 37.58
C SER A 62 -24.70 7.89 36.69
N SER A 63 -23.66 7.42 37.36
CA SER A 63 -22.39 6.99 36.81
C SER A 63 -22.52 5.63 36.11
N SER A 64 -22.40 5.62 34.78
CA SER A 64 -22.09 4.41 34.01
C SER A 64 -20.63 4.45 33.55
N ARG A 65 -19.89 3.41 33.93
CA ARG A 65 -18.50 3.17 33.55
C ARG A 65 -18.42 3.03 32.02
N ALA A 66 -17.91 4.06 31.36
CA ALA A 66 -17.48 3.98 29.97
C ALA A 66 -16.21 3.13 29.90
N SER A 67 -16.33 1.92 29.36
CA SER A 67 -15.20 1.18 28.81
C SER A 67 -14.64 1.97 27.63
N SER A 68 -13.44 2.51 27.80
CA SER A 68 -12.67 3.19 26.76
C SER A 68 -12.51 2.27 25.55
N ARG A 69 -13.29 2.53 24.49
CA ARG A 69 -13.07 1.96 23.17
C ARG A 69 -11.71 2.44 22.68
N SER A 70 -10.80 1.48 22.50
CA SER A 70 -9.47 1.71 21.96
C SER A 70 -9.57 2.43 20.62
N SER A 71 -8.92 3.59 20.52
CA SER A 71 -8.63 4.26 19.26
C SER A 71 -8.05 3.27 18.25
N SER A 72 -8.50 3.33 17.00
CA SER A 72 -7.88 2.72 15.82
C SER A 72 -6.46 3.27 15.61
N ARG A 73 -5.55 2.82 16.47
CA ARG A 73 -4.16 2.67 16.06
C ARG A 73 -4.18 1.53 15.04
N SER A 74 -3.40 1.62 13.98
CA SER A 74 -2.94 0.40 13.32
C SER A 74 -2.56 -0.55 14.46
N SER A 75 -3.09 -1.78 14.47
CA SER A 75 -2.46 -2.84 15.26
C SER A 75 -1.05 -2.85 14.73
N GLN A 76 -0.12 -2.15 15.41
CA GLN A 76 1.14 -1.74 14.80
C GLN A 76 1.73 -3.00 14.22
N SER A 77 1.87 -3.03 12.89
CA SER A 77 2.45 -4.19 12.24
C SER A 77 3.72 -4.52 13.01
N ARG A 78 3.86 -5.76 13.49
CA ARG A 78 5.04 -6.13 14.28
C ARG A 78 6.34 -5.92 13.49
N ARG A 79 6.23 -5.71 12.18
CA ARG A 79 7.30 -5.37 11.24
C ARG A 79 7.62 -3.89 11.19
N SER A 80 6.65 -2.98 11.39
CA SER A 80 6.94 -1.54 11.34
C SER A 80 7.91 -1.14 12.44
N VAL A 81 8.81 -0.22 12.11
CA VAL A 81 9.84 0.27 13.05
C VAL A 81 9.17 0.80 14.32
N SER A 82 8.06 1.55 14.17
CA SER A 82 7.21 2.05 15.25
C SER A 82 6.57 0.95 16.11
N GLY A 83 6.14 -0.15 15.50
CA GLY A 83 5.54 -1.31 16.19
C GLY A 83 6.51 -2.08 17.09
N ARG A 84 7.82 -1.99 16.83
CA ARG A 84 8.85 -2.54 17.71
C ARG A 84 9.31 -1.53 18.77
N LEU A 85 9.44 -0.24 18.41
CA LEU A 85 9.78 0.83 19.35
C LEU A 85 8.75 0.94 20.49
N SER A 86 7.47 0.76 20.17
CA SER A 86 6.38 0.78 21.15
C SER A 86 6.44 -0.39 22.15
N ARG A 87 7.13 -1.49 21.80
CA ARG A 87 7.36 -2.63 22.71
C ARG A 87 8.59 -2.44 23.58
N SER A 88 9.68 -1.92 23.02
CA SER A 88 10.92 -1.65 23.79
C SER A 88 10.76 -0.55 24.84
N LEU A 89 9.81 0.38 24.63
CA LEU A 89 9.55 1.52 25.52
C LEU A 89 8.40 1.29 26.51
N SER A 90 7.96 0.05 26.71
CA SER A 90 6.86 -0.32 27.64
C SER A 90 7.17 -0.10 29.14
N GLY A 91 8.08 0.83 29.48
CA GLY A 91 8.46 1.23 30.83
C GLY A 91 8.59 2.74 31.08
N GLN A 92 8.30 3.63 30.11
CA GLN A 92 8.28 5.09 30.35
C GLN A 92 7.03 5.74 29.76
N SER A 93 6.06 6.04 30.63
CA SER A 93 4.95 6.94 30.34
C SER A 93 5.47 8.37 30.16
N GLY A 94 5.85 8.71 28.92
CA GLY A 94 6.08 10.07 28.45
C GLY A 94 5.06 10.42 27.37
N SER A 95 4.20 11.37 27.64
CA SER A 95 3.08 11.81 26.80
C SER A 95 3.52 12.68 25.60
N GLN A 96 4.33 12.15 24.68
CA GLN A 96 4.45 12.73 23.34
C GLN A 96 3.68 11.85 22.37
N GLY A 97 2.44 12.26 22.09
CA GLY A 97 1.52 11.55 21.23
C GLY A 97 2.05 11.42 19.81
N SER A 98 2.07 10.18 19.32
CA SER A 98 2.06 9.87 17.88
C SER A 98 0.87 10.61 17.26
N ARG A 99 1.15 11.74 16.60
CA ARG A 99 0.14 12.51 15.88
C ARG A 99 -0.18 11.79 14.58
N SER A 100 -1.44 11.44 14.38
CA SER A 100 -1.97 10.98 13.10
C SER A 100 -1.91 12.13 12.10
N VAL A 101 -1.52 11.84 10.86
CA VAL A 101 -1.45 12.84 9.78
C VAL A 101 -2.75 12.79 8.99
N SER A 102 -3.59 13.82 9.12
CA SER A 102 -4.74 14.01 8.24
C SER A 102 -4.29 14.78 7.00
N VAL A 103 -4.08 14.08 5.89
CA VAL A 103 -3.64 14.69 4.64
C VAL A 103 -4.80 15.47 4.01
N ARG A 104 -4.65 16.78 3.87
CA ARG A 104 -5.41 17.57 2.88
C ARG A 104 -4.52 17.74 1.65
N SER A 105 -4.73 16.93 0.61
CA SER A 105 -4.02 17.09 -0.66
C SER A 105 -4.76 18.07 -1.56
N SER A 106 -4.06 19.11 -2.05
CA SER A 106 -4.51 19.96 -3.14
C SER A 106 -4.49 19.15 -4.43
N GLY A 107 -5.67 18.88 -5.01
CA GLY A 107 -5.79 18.06 -6.22
C GLY A 107 -5.19 18.75 -7.44
N ALA A 108 -4.29 18.06 -8.15
CA ALA A 108 -3.90 18.42 -9.50
C ALA A 108 -4.65 17.54 -10.51
N SER A 109 -5.25 18.16 -11.52
CA SER A 109 -5.96 17.47 -12.59
C SER A 109 -4.94 16.91 -13.60
N ALA A 110 -4.70 15.60 -13.59
CA ALA A 110 -3.96 14.93 -14.66
C ALA A 110 -4.93 14.37 -15.70
N ALA A 111 -4.70 14.70 -16.97
CA ALA A 111 -5.52 14.28 -18.09
C ALA A 111 -5.46 12.76 -18.31
N SER A 112 -6.63 12.14 -18.48
CA SER A 112 -6.76 10.72 -18.79
C SER A 112 -6.30 10.45 -20.22
N SER A 113 -5.25 9.64 -20.37
CA SER A 113 -4.93 9.02 -21.66
C SER A 113 -5.70 7.71 -21.77
N GLY A 114 -6.79 7.73 -22.52
CA GLY A 114 -7.60 6.55 -22.80
C GLY A 114 -6.81 5.46 -23.53
N ARG A 115 -6.87 4.24 -22.98
CA ARG A 115 -7.02 2.97 -23.71
C ARG A 115 -7.27 1.87 -22.67
N GLY A 116 -8.47 1.30 -22.71
CA GLY A 116 -8.94 0.26 -21.80
C GLY A 116 -8.00 -0.94 -21.81
N ARG A 117 -7.31 -1.12 -20.69
CA ARG A 117 -6.67 -2.38 -20.31
C ARG A 117 -6.74 -2.48 -18.79
N LEU A 118 -7.59 -3.38 -18.30
CA LEU A 118 -7.58 -3.82 -16.90
C LEU A 118 -6.15 -4.03 -16.41
N GLY A 119 -5.79 -3.31 -15.34
CA GLY A 119 -4.47 -3.42 -14.71
C GLY A 119 -3.41 -2.45 -15.22
N VAL A 120 -3.78 -1.37 -15.92
CA VAL A 120 -2.87 -0.26 -16.29
C VAL A 120 -1.64 -0.73 -17.09
N GLY A 121 -1.77 -1.86 -17.81
CA GLY A 121 -0.66 -2.52 -18.51
C GLY A 121 0.38 -3.21 -17.61
N LEU A 122 0.15 -3.28 -16.30
CA LEU A 122 1.01 -3.96 -15.33
C LEU A 122 0.62 -5.42 -15.10
N VAL A 123 -0.68 -5.73 -15.24
CA VAL A 123 -1.27 -7.06 -15.00
C VAL A 123 -2.00 -7.51 -16.25
N GLN A 124 -1.92 -8.82 -16.54
CA GLN A 124 -2.79 -9.44 -17.53
C GLN A 124 -3.96 -10.09 -16.79
N VAL A 125 -5.12 -9.44 -16.81
CA VAL A 125 -6.35 -10.02 -16.26
C VAL A 125 -6.96 -10.93 -17.33
N PRO A 126 -7.34 -12.18 -17.01
CA PRO A 126 -7.96 -13.08 -17.98
C PRO A 126 -9.26 -12.49 -18.52
N ASP A 127 -9.40 -12.46 -19.85
CA ASP A 127 -10.59 -11.93 -20.51
C ASP A 127 -11.83 -12.76 -20.14
N VAL A 128 -12.94 -12.06 -19.89
CA VAL A 128 -14.25 -12.70 -19.72
C VAL A 128 -15.03 -12.50 -21.02
N PRO A 129 -15.27 -13.56 -21.81
CA PRO A 129 -15.96 -13.41 -23.08
C PRO A 129 -17.39 -12.90 -22.85
N ARG A 130 -17.84 -12.01 -23.73
CA ARG A 130 -19.22 -11.52 -23.72
C ARG A 130 -20.15 -12.64 -24.21
N PRO A 131 -21.00 -13.21 -23.36
CA PRO A 131 -21.91 -14.26 -23.78
C PRO A 131 -22.99 -13.70 -24.72
N ASP A 132 -23.59 -14.57 -25.54
CA ASP A 132 -24.83 -14.23 -26.25
C ASP A 132 -25.90 -13.83 -25.22
N PRO A 133 -26.50 -12.62 -25.30
CA PRO A 133 -27.53 -12.17 -24.37
C PRO A 133 -28.66 -13.19 -24.18
N ARG A 134 -29.07 -13.91 -25.23
CA ARG A 134 -30.14 -14.92 -25.13
C ARG A 134 -29.75 -16.12 -24.28
N ALA A 135 -28.47 -16.52 -24.33
CA ALA A 135 -27.95 -17.64 -23.53
C ALA A 135 -27.91 -17.32 -22.02
N MET A 136 -28.05 -16.04 -21.64
CA MET A 136 -28.05 -15.60 -20.25
C MET A 136 -29.45 -15.60 -19.62
N ILE A 137 -30.50 -15.90 -20.39
CA ILE A 137 -31.87 -15.96 -19.90
C ILE A 137 -32.03 -17.20 -19.01
N GLN A 138 -32.65 -17.02 -17.85
CA GLN A 138 -33.01 -18.13 -16.98
C GLN A 138 -34.12 -18.97 -17.60
N GLU A 139 -33.87 -20.26 -17.81
CA GLU A 139 -34.87 -21.20 -18.34
C GLU A 139 -36.09 -21.32 -17.41
N ASN A 140 -35.84 -21.36 -16.09
CA ASN A 140 -36.89 -21.39 -15.07
C ASN A 140 -36.65 -20.28 -14.04
N PRO A 141 -37.25 -19.09 -14.22
CA PRO A 141 -37.03 -17.96 -13.33
C PRO A 141 -37.74 -18.17 -11.99
N GLU A 142 -37.00 -18.72 -11.04
CA GLU A 142 -37.45 -18.94 -9.66
C GLU A 142 -36.42 -18.39 -8.65
N VAL A 143 -36.89 -17.70 -7.60
CA VAL A 143 -36.07 -17.37 -6.45
C VAL A 143 -36.05 -18.54 -5.48
N PRO A 144 -34.90 -19.21 -5.23
CA PRO A 144 -34.82 -20.30 -4.28
C PRO A 144 -35.20 -19.84 -2.88
N GLU A 145 -35.89 -20.68 -2.09
CA GLU A 145 -36.36 -20.29 -0.75
C GLU A 145 -35.28 -19.67 0.13
N ARG A 146 -34.07 -20.24 0.13
CA ARG A 146 -32.92 -19.71 0.91
C ARG A 146 -32.55 -18.26 0.59
N LYS A 147 -32.95 -17.73 -0.58
CA LYS A 147 -32.69 -16.37 -1.05
C LYS A 147 -33.89 -15.43 -0.89
N ARG A 148 -35.02 -15.89 -0.35
CA ARG A 148 -36.24 -15.07 -0.21
C ARG A 148 -36.16 -14.23 1.07
N PHE A 149 -36.00 -12.92 0.97
CA PHE A 149 -35.95 -12.03 2.14
C PHE A 149 -36.89 -10.86 1.93
N CYS A 150 -37.40 -10.29 3.03
CA CYS A 150 -38.23 -9.09 2.99
C CYS A 150 -37.43 -7.95 2.35
N SER A 151 -38.00 -7.31 1.33
CA SER A 151 -37.40 -6.18 0.59
C SER A 151 -37.38 -4.88 1.41
N ARG A 152 -38.15 -4.80 2.50
CA ARG A 152 -38.18 -3.63 3.38
C ARG A 152 -36.83 -3.49 4.11
N SER A 153 -36.19 -2.34 3.94
CA SER A 153 -34.81 -2.06 4.35
C SER A 153 -34.56 -2.23 5.86
N ASP A 154 -35.55 -1.89 6.70
CA ASP A 154 -35.51 -2.02 8.16
C ASP A 154 -35.83 -3.45 8.67
N CYS A 155 -36.28 -4.35 7.79
CA CYS A 155 -36.80 -5.66 8.19
C CYS A 155 -35.84 -6.81 7.88
N GLY A 156 -35.52 -7.01 6.58
CA GLY A 156 -34.63 -8.07 6.09
C GLY A 156 -34.99 -9.52 6.47
N ALA A 157 -36.18 -9.78 7.03
CA ALA A 157 -36.52 -11.08 7.59
C ALA A 157 -36.65 -12.17 6.51
N PRO A 158 -36.35 -13.45 6.81
CA PRO A 158 -36.68 -14.57 5.94
C PRO A 158 -38.20 -14.62 5.67
N VAL A 159 -38.61 -14.64 4.40
CA VAL A 159 -40.03 -14.71 3.99
C VAL A 159 -40.26 -15.81 2.98
N GLY A 160 -41.48 -16.33 2.87
CA GLY A 160 -41.79 -17.38 1.88
C GLY A 160 -40.98 -18.66 2.07
N ARG A 161 -40.70 -19.05 3.33
CA ARG A 161 -40.05 -20.31 3.71
C ARG A 161 -41.09 -21.43 3.87
N ALA A 162 -40.71 -22.66 3.52
CA ALA A 162 -41.50 -23.85 3.79
C ALA A 162 -41.77 -24.02 5.30
N ARG A 163 -42.93 -24.57 5.64
CA ARG A 163 -43.32 -24.93 7.02
C ARG A 163 -43.92 -26.33 7.02
N GLY A 164 -43.23 -27.28 7.64
CA GLY A 164 -43.62 -28.69 7.60
C GLY A 164 -43.63 -29.22 6.17
N GLU A 165 -44.77 -29.78 5.74
CA GLU A 165 -44.96 -30.27 4.36
C GLU A 165 -45.41 -29.18 3.37
N ARG A 166 -45.71 -27.95 3.84
CA ARG A 166 -46.18 -26.86 2.98
C ARG A 166 -44.97 -26.14 2.34
N PRO A 167 -44.88 -26.04 1.00
CA PRO A 167 -43.81 -25.32 0.34
C PRO A 167 -43.87 -23.82 0.66
N GLY A 168 -42.72 -23.15 0.62
CA GLY A 168 -42.63 -21.72 0.86
C GLY A 168 -43.34 -20.93 -0.24
N ARG A 169 -44.20 -19.99 0.16
CA ARG A 169 -44.93 -19.13 -0.79
C ARG A 169 -43.96 -18.24 -1.58
N THR A 170 -44.26 -18.03 -2.86
CA THR A 170 -43.54 -17.10 -3.72
C THR A 170 -44.08 -15.68 -3.62
N GLU A 171 -45.27 -15.49 -3.04
CA GLU A 171 -45.89 -14.19 -2.81
C GLU A 171 -46.63 -14.16 -1.48
N GLY A 172 -46.77 -12.98 -0.88
CA GLY A 172 -47.52 -12.78 0.35
C GLY A 172 -47.06 -11.54 1.12
N PHE A 173 -47.21 -11.58 2.44
CA PHE A 173 -46.80 -10.49 3.33
C PHE A 173 -45.75 -10.99 4.34
N CYS A 174 -44.77 -10.14 4.63
CA CYS A 174 -43.76 -10.44 5.62
C CYS A 174 -44.41 -10.56 7.00
N THR A 175 -44.28 -11.72 7.64
CA THR A 175 -44.89 -11.97 8.96
C THR A 175 -44.27 -11.15 10.09
N LYS A 176 -43.16 -10.44 9.84
CA LYS A 176 -42.49 -9.58 10.84
C LYS A 176 -42.91 -8.12 10.74
N CYS A 177 -43.21 -7.61 9.54
CA CYS A 177 -43.46 -6.18 9.32
C CYS A 177 -44.67 -5.87 8.43
N GLY A 178 -45.38 -6.88 7.94
CA GLY A 178 -46.53 -6.73 7.05
C GLY A 178 -46.21 -6.24 5.64
N HIS A 179 -44.94 -6.07 5.26
CA HIS A 179 -44.59 -5.60 3.91
C HIS A 179 -44.90 -6.68 2.85
N PRO A 180 -45.57 -6.35 1.73
CA PRO A 180 -45.80 -7.31 0.66
C PRO A 180 -44.49 -7.78 0.04
N TYR A 181 -44.44 -9.04 -0.39
CA TYR A 181 -43.35 -9.58 -1.20
C TYR A 181 -43.91 -10.37 -2.37
N SER A 182 -43.23 -10.28 -3.50
CA SER A 182 -43.42 -11.16 -4.66
C SER A 182 -42.07 -11.56 -5.22
N PHE A 183 -41.89 -12.86 -5.42
CA PHE A 183 -40.73 -13.46 -6.08
C PHE A 183 -41.06 -13.97 -7.48
N VAL A 184 -42.23 -13.61 -8.01
CA VAL A 184 -42.70 -14.00 -9.35
C VAL A 184 -42.31 -12.91 -10.34
N PRO A 185 -41.82 -13.26 -11.56
CA PRO A 185 -41.59 -12.29 -12.61
C PRO A 185 -42.86 -11.49 -12.92
N LYS A 186 -42.73 -10.16 -12.91
CA LYS A 186 -43.81 -9.23 -13.28
C LYS A 186 -43.96 -9.08 -14.79
N LEU A 187 -42.84 -9.15 -15.53
CA LEU A 187 -42.83 -9.14 -16.99
C LEU A 187 -42.58 -10.55 -17.54
N ARG A 188 -43.23 -10.87 -18.66
CA ARG A 188 -43.14 -12.14 -19.38
C ARG A 188 -42.49 -11.94 -20.74
N THR A 189 -41.92 -13.02 -21.26
CA THR A 189 -41.41 -13.04 -22.64
C THR A 189 -42.52 -12.65 -23.62
N GLY A 190 -42.22 -11.71 -24.51
CA GLY A 190 -43.15 -11.15 -25.50
C GLY A 190 -43.87 -9.89 -25.06
N ASP A 191 -43.81 -9.52 -23.77
CA ASP A 191 -44.38 -8.25 -23.30
C ASP A 191 -43.66 -7.07 -23.96
N ILE A 192 -44.42 -6.05 -24.38
CA ILE A 192 -43.86 -4.82 -24.95
C ILE A 192 -44.04 -3.69 -23.94
N VAL A 193 -42.97 -3.36 -23.23
CA VAL A 193 -42.93 -2.28 -22.25
C VAL A 193 -42.84 -0.94 -22.96
N HIS A 194 -43.72 0.00 -22.59
CA HIS A 194 -43.82 1.35 -23.17
C HIS A 194 -43.91 1.34 -24.72
N GLY A 195 -44.48 0.29 -25.31
CA GLY A 195 -44.56 0.16 -26.78
C GLY A 195 -43.22 0.06 -27.50
N GLN A 196 -42.10 -0.08 -26.79
CA GLN A 196 -40.73 0.03 -27.34
C GLN A 196 -39.86 -1.18 -27.00
N TYR A 197 -39.91 -1.66 -25.76
CA TYR A 197 -38.99 -2.67 -25.26
C TYR A 197 -39.67 -4.04 -25.20
N GLU A 198 -39.27 -4.93 -26.11
CA GLU A 198 -39.79 -6.31 -26.14
C GLU A 198 -39.00 -7.18 -25.16
N VAL A 199 -39.67 -7.65 -24.11
CA VAL A 199 -39.10 -8.50 -23.07
C VAL A 199 -38.80 -9.89 -23.65
N VAL A 200 -37.57 -10.37 -23.47
CA VAL A 200 -37.15 -11.69 -23.93
C VAL A 200 -37.12 -12.69 -22.77
N GLY A 201 -36.79 -12.25 -21.55
CA GLY A 201 -36.85 -13.11 -20.36
C GLY A 201 -36.14 -12.53 -19.14
N CYS A 202 -36.06 -13.32 -18.08
CA CYS A 202 -35.40 -12.92 -16.83
C CYS A 202 -33.90 -13.26 -16.85
N LEU A 203 -33.06 -12.32 -16.43
CA LEU A 203 -31.61 -12.53 -16.25
C LEU A 203 -31.26 -12.87 -14.80
N ALA A 204 -31.80 -12.09 -13.86
CA ALA A 204 -31.44 -12.16 -12.45
C ALA A 204 -32.58 -11.68 -11.55
N HIS A 205 -32.45 -11.95 -10.25
CA HIS A 205 -33.30 -11.40 -9.21
C HIS A 205 -32.44 -10.78 -8.10
N GLY A 206 -32.73 -9.53 -7.73
CA GLY A 206 -32.01 -8.76 -6.71
C GLY A 206 -32.94 -8.13 -5.67
N GLY A 207 -32.42 -7.18 -4.89
CA GLY A 207 -33.18 -6.50 -3.82
C GLY A 207 -34.36 -5.65 -4.31
N LEU A 208 -34.29 -5.18 -5.56
CA LEU A 208 -35.34 -4.39 -6.23
C LEU A 208 -36.24 -5.26 -7.13
N GLY A 209 -36.15 -6.59 -7.01
CA GLY A 209 -36.93 -7.55 -7.79
C GLY A 209 -36.17 -8.10 -9.01
N TRP A 210 -36.94 -8.52 -10.01
CA TRP A 210 -36.45 -9.15 -11.24
C TRP A 210 -35.77 -8.16 -12.19
N VAL A 211 -34.75 -8.65 -12.87
CA VAL A 211 -33.99 -7.97 -13.92
C VAL A 211 -34.24 -8.71 -15.23
N TYR A 212 -34.70 -7.99 -16.25
CA TYR A 212 -35.17 -8.55 -17.51
C TYR A 212 -34.27 -8.16 -18.66
N LEU A 213 -34.07 -9.08 -19.61
CA LEU A 213 -33.48 -8.77 -20.92
C LEU A 213 -34.60 -8.34 -21.87
N ALA A 214 -34.37 -7.29 -22.65
CA ALA A 214 -35.28 -6.88 -23.71
C ALA A 214 -34.53 -6.39 -24.95
N VAL A 215 -35.28 -6.26 -26.04
CA VAL A 215 -34.85 -5.65 -27.30
C VAL A 215 -35.49 -4.27 -27.43
N ASP A 216 -34.68 -3.25 -27.63
CA ASP A 216 -35.13 -1.89 -27.91
C ASP A 216 -35.45 -1.74 -29.40
N ARG A 217 -36.73 -1.90 -29.76
CA ARG A 217 -37.21 -1.89 -31.15
C ARG A 217 -37.09 -0.51 -31.82
N ALA A 218 -36.92 0.57 -31.06
CA ALA A 218 -36.76 1.90 -31.63
C ALA A 218 -35.31 2.20 -32.05
N VAL A 219 -34.32 1.45 -31.54
CA VAL A 219 -32.90 1.73 -31.74
C VAL A 219 -32.15 0.48 -32.20
N SER A 220 -32.32 0.14 -33.49
CA SER A 220 -31.58 -0.94 -34.17
C SER A 220 -31.63 -2.31 -33.45
N ASP A 221 -32.75 -2.63 -32.81
CA ASP A 221 -32.95 -3.88 -32.06
C ASP A 221 -31.82 -4.20 -31.07
N ARG A 222 -31.26 -3.17 -30.43
CA ARG A 222 -30.18 -3.35 -29.45
C ARG A 222 -30.71 -4.03 -28.18
N TRP A 223 -29.81 -4.77 -27.53
CA TRP A 223 -30.08 -5.38 -26.23
C TRP A 223 -30.06 -4.35 -25.10
N VAL A 224 -31.10 -4.39 -24.26
CA VAL A 224 -31.23 -3.56 -23.06
C VAL A 224 -31.67 -4.40 -21.87
N VAL A 225 -31.46 -3.86 -20.68
CA VAL A 225 -31.91 -4.45 -19.42
C VAL A 225 -32.97 -3.57 -18.79
N LEU A 226 -34.06 -4.18 -18.31
CA LEU A 226 -35.09 -3.52 -17.52
C LEU A 226 -34.99 -3.98 -16.07
N LYS A 227 -34.98 -3.04 -15.13
CA LYS A 227 -34.99 -3.31 -13.69
C LYS A 227 -36.10 -2.49 -13.04
N GLY A 228 -36.90 -3.12 -12.19
CA GLY A 228 -37.98 -2.44 -11.48
C GLY A 228 -37.44 -1.36 -10.53
N LEU A 229 -38.11 -0.21 -10.50
CA LEU A 229 -38.00 0.78 -9.44
C LEU A 229 -38.93 0.34 -8.29
N LEU A 230 -38.56 0.61 -7.03
CA LEU A 230 -39.32 0.15 -5.86
C LEU A 230 -40.80 0.54 -5.93
N ASP A 231 -41.62 -0.35 -5.36
CA ASP A 231 -43.09 -0.38 -5.32
C ASP A 231 -43.69 0.90 -4.70
N THR A 232 -43.80 1.96 -5.50
CA THR A 232 -44.62 3.12 -5.20
C THR A 232 -45.99 2.87 -5.81
N GLY A 233 -46.91 2.29 -5.04
CA GLY A 233 -48.32 2.12 -5.44
C GLY A 233 -49.09 3.44 -5.67
N ASP A 234 -48.38 4.57 -5.73
CA ASP A 234 -48.85 5.93 -5.95
C ASP A 234 -48.12 6.52 -7.17
N GLN A 235 -48.89 6.99 -8.16
CA GLN A 235 -48.38 7.56 -9.41
C GLN A 235 -47.58 8.84 -9.18
N ASP A 236 -47.96 9.66 -8.19
CA ASP A 236 -47.26 10.91 -7.88
C ASP A 236 -45.88 10.63 -7.26
N ALA A 237 -45.80 9.61 -6.40
CA ALA A 237 -44.54 9.15 -5.81
C ALA A 237 -43.60 8.54 -6.88
N MET A 238 -44.14 7.86 -7.88
CA MET A 238 -43.33 7.31 -8.96
C MET A 238 -42.82 8.39 -9.91
N ALA A 239 -43.67 9.35 -10.28
CA ALA A 239 -43.26 10.49 -11.10
C ALA A 239 -42.18 11.33 -10.41
N ALA A 240 -42.29 11.52 -9.08
CA ALA A 240 -41.25 12.15 -8.28
C ALA A 240 -39.95 11.33 -8.29
N ALA A 241 -40.01 10.01 -8.07
CA ALA A 241 -38.84 9.13 -8.10
C ALA A 241 -38.13 9.09 -9.47
N ILE A 242 -38.89 9.14 -10.57
CA ILE A 242 -38.33 9.23 -11.92
C ILE A 242 -37.68 10.61 -12.12
N SER A 243 -38.37 11.69 -11.76
CA SER A 243 -37.84 13.05 -11.88
C SER A 243 -36.55 13.25 -11.07
N GLU A 244 -36.48 12.65 -9.88
CA GLU A 244 -35.32 12.69 -8.99
C GLU A 244 -34.12 11.90 -9.56
N ARG A 245 -34.36 10.89 -10.40
CA ARG A 245 -33.31 10.04 -10.99
C ARG A 245 -32.93 10.38 -12.43
N ARG A 246 -33.54 11.41 -13.03
CA ARG A 246 -33.24 11.83 -14.43
C ARG A 246 -31.77 12.12 -14.67
N PHE A 247 -31.06 12.65 -13.67
CA PHE A 247 -29.63 12.95 -13.77
C PHE A 247 -28.78 11.69 -14.08
N LEU A 248 -29.26 10.49 -13.76
CA LEU A 248 -28.55 9.24 -14.06
C LEU A 248 -28.40 8.98 -15.57
N ALA A 249 -29.32 9.51 -16.38
CA ALA A 249 -29.26 9.39 -17.84
C ALA A 249 -28.18 10.30 -18.46
N GLU A 250 -27.69 11.31 -17.73
CA GLU A 250 -26.64 12.22 -18.19
C GLU A 250 -25.22 11.68 -17.90
N ILE A 251 -25.11 10.56 -17.18
CA ILE A 251 -23.84 9.96 -16.81
C ILE A 251 -23.31 9.12 -17.96
N GLU A 252 -22.18 9.55 -18.53
CA GLU A 252 -21.46 8.82 -19.57
C GLU A 252 -20.03 8.54 -19.15
N HIS A 253 -19.73 7.27 -18.88
CA HIS A 253 -18.38 6.80 -18.56
C HIS A 253 -18.18 5.37 -19.09
N ALA A 254 -16.95 5.00 -19.46
CA ALA A 254 -16.65 3.66 -19.98
C ALA A 254 -16.96 2.56 -18.96
N ASN A 255 -16.56 2.80 -17.70
CA ASN A 255 -16.71 1.87 -16.58
C ASN A 255 -18.04 2.00 -15.81
N ILE A 256 -19.02 2.74 -16.33
CA ILE A 256 -20.36 2.86 -15.72
C ILE A 256 -21.40 2.41 -16.74
N VAL A 257 -22.39 1.65 -16.29
CA VAL A 257 -23.53 1.25 -17.12
C VAL A 257 -24.29 2.47 -17.60
N ARG A 258 -24.62 2.53 -18.91
CA ARG A 258 -25.42 3.62 -19.44
C ARG A 258 -26.90 3.42 -19.10
N ILE A 259 -27.53 4.46 -18.57
CA ILE A 259 -28.98 4.52 -18.39
C ILE A 259 -29.59 5.17 -19.63
N TYR A 260 -30.50 4.47 -20.30
CA TYR A 260 -31.12 4.95 -21.53
C TYR A 260 -32.45 5.64 -21.30
N ASN A 261 -33.28 5.13 -20.39
CA ASN A 261 -34.63 5.63 -20.20
C ASN A 261 -35.21 5.23 -18.84
N PHE A 262 -36.30 5.89 -18.47
CA PHE A 262 -37.19 5.51 -17.38
C PHE A 262 -38.59 5.37 -17.96
N VAL A 263 -39.20 4.20 -17.77
CA VAL A 263 -40.49 3.87 -18.37
C VAL A 263 -41.45 3.26 -17.37
N GLU A 264 -42.72 3.34 -17.68
CA GLU A 264 -43.78 2.74 -16.87
C GLU A 264 -44.47 1.63 -17.66
N HIS A 265 -44.93 0.61 -16.95
CA HIS A 265 -45.72 -0.47 -17.52
C HIS A 265 -46.83 -0.91 -16.56
N LEU A 266 -48.00 -1.17 -17.13
CA LEU A 266 -49.13 -1.72 -16.36
C LEU A 266 -48.86 -3.19 -16.04
N ASP A 267 -48.73 -3.54 -14.77
CA ASP A 267 -48.80 -4.93 -14.33
C ASP A 267 -50.24 -5.41 -14.54
N GLN A 268 -50.45 -6.28 -15.54
CA GLN A 268 -51.76 -6.80 -15.90
C GLN A 268 -52.44 -7.61 -14.79
N ARG A 269 -51.67 -8.09 -13.81
CA ARG A 269 -52.18 -8.94 -12.73
C ARG A 269 -52.67 -8.12 -11.54
N THR A 270 -51.94 -7.07 -11.18
CA THR A 270 -52.30 -6.18 -10.05
C THR A 270 -53.11 -4.97 -10.51
N GLY A 271 -52.99 -4.58 -11.78
CA GLY A 271 -53.51 -3.34 -12.32
C GLY A 271 -52.71 -2.10 -11.92
N SER A 272 -51.53 -2.25 -11.30
CA SER A 272 -50.65 -1.13 -10.92
C SER A 272 -49.76 -0.70 -12.08
N MET A 273 -49.45 0.60 -12.13
CA MET A 273 -48.39 1.11 -13.00
C MET A 273 -47.06 0.94 -12.27
N ASP A 274 -46.16 0.17 -12.84
CA ASP A 274 -44.83 -0.12 -12.28
C ASP A 274 -43.74 0.56 -13.11
N GLY A 275 -42.77 1.17 -12.43
CA GLY A 275 -41.67 1.89 -13.04
C GLY A 275 -40.47 0.99 -13.30
N TYR A 276 -39.79 1.21 -14.43
CA TYR A 276 -38.61 0.48 -14.85
C TYR A 276 -37.51 1.45 -15.29
N ILE A 277 -36.29 1.17 -14.85
CA ILE A 277 -35.09 1.76 -15.43
C ILE A 277 -34.62 0.89 -16.60
N VAL A 278 -34.36 1.53 -17.74
CA VAL A 278 -33.84 0.91 -18.96
C VAL A 278 -32.35 1.24 -19.08
N MET A 279 -31.51 0.22 -19.16
CA MET A 279 -30.05 0.39 -19.14
C MET A 279 -29.33 -0.53 -20.13
N GLU A 280 -28.06 -0.24 -20.36
CA GLU A 280 -27.15 -1.05 -21.18
C GLU A 280 -27.10 -2.51 -20.70
N TYR A 281 -27.19 -3.45 -21.65
CA TYR A 281 -26.86 -4.84 -21.38
C TYR A 281 -25.33 -5.02 -21.29
N VAL A 282 -24.86 -5.25 -20.07
CA VAL A 282 -23.45 -5.58 -19.78
C VAL A 282 -23.30 -7.10 -19.71
N GLY A 283 -22.71 -7.69 -20.74
CA GLY A 283 -22.44 -9.13 -20.79
C GLY A 283 -21.07 -9.45 -20.20
N GLY A 284 -20.97 -10.42 -19.29
CA GLY A 284 -19.73 -10.75 -18.62
C GLY A 284 -19.99 -11.52 -17.32
N LYS A 285 -19.06 -11.42 -16.37
CA LYS A 285 -19.21 -12.02 -15.03
C LYS A 285 -19.03 -10.96 -13.96
N SER A 286 -19.91 -10.97 -12.96
CA SER A 286 -19.72 -10.17 -11.75
C SER A 286 -18.44 -10.56 -11.02
N LEU A 287 -17.80 -9.63 -10.31
CA LEU A 287 -16.66 -9.93 -9.46
C LEU A 287 -17.00 -11.02 -8.42
N LYS A 288 -18.26 -11.07 -7.98
CA LYS A 288 -18.80 -12.14 -7.14
C LYS A 288 -18.75 -13.50 -7.82
N GLU A 289 -19.20 -13.62 -9.07
CA GLU A 289 -19.15 -14.88 -9.82
C GLU A 289 -17.72 -15.31 -10.08
N ILE A 290 -16.83 -14.37 -10.40
CA ILE A 290 -15.40 -14.63 -10.59
C ILE A 290 -14.80 -15.18 -9.29
N ALA A 291 -15.00 -14.48 -8.16
CA ALA A 291 -14.51 -14.92 -6.86
C ALA A 291 -15.13 -16.25 -6.38
N ASN A 292 -16.39 -16.52 -6.72
CA ASN A 292 -17.07 -17.76 -6.38
C ASN A 292 -16.71 -18.94 -7.29
N GLY A 293 -16.30 -18.67 -8.54
CA GLY A 293 -15.82 -19.71 -9.46
C GLY A 293 -14.46 -20.27 -9.07
N ARG A 294 -13.65 -19.50 -8.33
CA ARG A 294 -12.32 -19.91 -7.88
C ARG A 294 -12.39 -20.82 -6.66
N ARG A 295 -11.91 -22.05 -6.82
CA ARG A 295 -11.81 -23.06 -5.76
C ARG A 295 -10.47 -23.76 -5.83
N THR A 296 -9.88 -24.02 -4.66
CA THR A 296 -8.71 -24.87 -4.52
C THR A 296 -9.07 -26.33 -4.87
N PRO A 297 -8.09 -27.21 -5.14
CA PRO A 297 -8.36 -28.63 -5.37
C PRO A 297 -9.13 -29.31 -4.22
N ALA A 298 -9.02 -28.79 -3.00
CA ALA A 298 -9.76 -29.25 -1.83
C ALA A 298 -11.18 -28.66 -1.71
N GLY A 299 -11.67 -27.95 -2.73
CA GLY A 299 -13.00 -27.33 -2.75
C GLY A 299 -13.15 -26.08 -1.87
N LYS A 300 -12.07 -25.61 -1.23
CA LYS A 300 -12.09 -24.35 -0.45
C LYS A 300 -12.05 -23.15 -1.38
N ARG A 301 -12.57 -22.00 -0.91
CA ARG A 301 -12.46 -20.72 -1.63
C ARG A 301 -11.00 -20.43 -1.96
N ASP A 302 -10.73 -20.06 -3.21
CA ASP A 302 -9.44 -19.59 -3.68
C ASP A 302 -9.55 -18.08 -3.95
N PRO A 303 -9.05 -17.20 -3.05
CA PRO A 303 -9.10 -15.77 -3.23
C PRO A 303 -8.43 -15.30 -4.53
N LEU A 304 -8.77 -14.10 -4.97
CA LEU A 304 -8.13 -13.51 -6.15
C LEU A 304 -6.69 -13.09 -5.81
N PRO A 305 -5.76 -13.22 -6.77
CA PRO A 305 -4.46 -12.59 -6.66
C PRO A 305 -4.60 -11.08 -6.41
N VAL A 306 -3.73 -10.53 -5.56
CA VAL A 306 -3.81 -9.14 -5.11
C VAL A 306 -3.71 -8.18 -6.29
N GLU A 307 -2.82 -8.46 -7.24
CA GLU A 307 -2.61 -7.67 -8.44
C GLU A 307 -3.87 -7.60 -9.32
N GLN A 308 -4.65 -8.68 -9.39
CA GLN A 308 -5.93 -8.71 -10.11
C GLN A 308 -6.99 -7.90 -9.37
N ALA A 309 -7.08 -8.00 -8.04
CA ALA A 309 -8.00 -7.19 -7.26
C ALA A 309 -7.68 -5.69 -7.32
N CYS A 310 -6.39 -5.33 -7.24
CA CYS A 310 -5.92 -3.96 -7.42
C CYS A 310 -6.32 -3.41 -8.80
N ALA A 311 -6.20 -4.20 -9.87
CA ALA A 311 -6.64 -3.80 -11.21
C ALA A 311 -8.13 -3.43 -11.24
N TYR A 312 -9.00 -4.24 -10.64
CA TYR A 312 -10.43 -3.91 -10.52
C TYR A 312 -10.67 -2.67 -9.65
N GLY A 313 -9.93 -2.52 -8.54
CA GLY A 313 -10.04 -1.37 -7.66
C GLY A 313 -9.69 -0.06 -8.36
N ILE A 314 -8.65 -0.04 -9.19
CA ILE A 314 -8.23 1.14 -9.95
C ILE A 314 -9.32 1.57 -10.93
N GLU A 315 -9.88 0.66 -11.74
CA GLU A 315 -10.95 1.01 -12.68
C GLU A 315 -12.24 1.44 -11.97
N ALA A 316 -12.56 0.84 -10.82
CA ALA A 316 -13.67 1.29 -10.00
C ALA A 316 -13.44 2.72 -9.47
N LEU A 317 -12.22 3.04 -9.04
CA LEU A 317 -11.87 4.39 -8.56
C LEU A 317 -11.91 5.43 -9.67
N GLU A 318 -11.59 5.09 -10.92
CA GLU A 318 -11.79 5.97 -12.08
C GLU A 318 -13.28 6.32 -12.28
N ALA A 319 -14.15 5.31 -12.21
CA ALA A 319 -15.60 5.50 -12.28
C ALA A 319 -16.14 6.34 -11.12
N LEU A 320 -15.73 6.04 -9.90
CA LEU A 320 -16.13 6.80 -8.70
C LEU A 320 -15.64 8.24 -8.75
N GLY A 321 -14.39 8.47 -9.19
CA GLY A 321 -13.85 9.81 -9.38
C GLY A 321 -14.65 10.64 -10.39
N HIS A 322 -15.12 10.00 -11.48
CA HIS A 322 -16.02 10.64 -12.43
C HIS A 322 -17.35 11.08 -11.78
N LEU A 323 -17.96 10.22 -10.96
CA LEU A 323 -19.18 10.56 -10.21
C LEU A 323 -18.94 11.67 -9.19
N HIS A 324 -17.85 11.57 -8.42
CA HIS A 324 -17.50 12.56 -7.39
C HIS A 324 -17.28 13.95 -8.00
N SER A 325 -16.66 14.03 -9.19
CA SER A 325 -16.48 15.30 -9.91
C SER A 325 -17.78 15.99 -10.35
N ARG A 326 -18.90 15.24 -10.34
CA ARG A 326 -20.26 15.70 -10.70
C ARG A 326 -21.17 15.82 -9.49
N ASN A 327 -20.62 15.86 -8.28
CA ASN A 327 -21.38 15.94 -7.03
C ASN A 327 -22.29 14.72 -6.79
N LEU A 328 -21.90 13.54 -7.27
CA LEU A 328 -22.61 12.27 -7.11
C LEU A 328 -21.81 11.27 -6.27
N LEU A 329 -22.51 10.42 -5.51
CA LEU A 329 -21.96 9.32 -4.72
C LEU A 329 -22.53 7.99 -5.20
N TYR A 330 -21.72 6.93 -5.18
CA TYR A 330 -22.15 5.60 -5.63
C TYR A 330 -22.88 4.80 -4.54
N CYS A 331 -22.44 4.92 -3.29
CA CYS A 331 -23.04 4.40 -2.06
C CYS A 331 -23.10 2.87 -1.86
N ASP A 332 -23.07 2.05 -2.92
CA ASP A 332 -23.17 0.59 -2.79
C ASP A 332 -22.13 -0.16 -3.65
N PHE A 333 -20.86 0.26 -3.63
CA PHE A 333 -19.81 -0.46 -4.35
C PHE A 333 -19.44 -1.76 -3.61
N LYS A 334 -19.57 -2.88 -4.32
CA LYS A 334 -19.33 -4.24 -3.82
C LYS A 334 -19.15 -5.22 -4.98
N VAL A 335 -18.74 -6.44 -4.67
CA VAL A 335 -18.48 -7.51 -5.64
C VAL A 335 -19.69 -7.87 -6.53
N ASP A 336 -20.91 -7.64 -6.06
CA ASP A 336 -22.15 -7.89 -6.81
C ASP A 336 -22.41 -6.83 -7.90
N ASN A 337 -21.94 -5.59 -7.70
CA ASN A 337 -22.34 -4.43 -8.49
C ASN A 337 -21.29 -4.04 -9.54
N ALA A 338 -20.29 -4.89 -9.77
CA ALA A 338 -19.23 -4.69 -10.76
C ALA A 338 -19.08 -5.95 -11.62
N ILE A 339 -19.16 -5.78 -12.94
CA ILE A 339 -19.02 -6.85 -13.94
C ILE A 339 -17.73 -6.64 -14.72
N GLN A 340 -16.92 -7.70 -14.81
CA GLN A 340 -15.89 -7.76 -15.83
C GLN A 340 -16.52 -8.21 -17.16
N THR A 341 -16.35 -7.39 -18.18
CA THR A 341 -16.66 -7.69 -19.59
C THR A 341 -15.39 -7.55 -20.39
N GLU A 342 -14.96 -8.62 -21.05
CA GLU A 342 -13.70 -8.64 -21.80
C GLU A 342 -12.54 -8.17 -20.92
N ASP A 343 -11.89 -7.06 -21.29
CA ASP A 343 -10.76 -6.42 -20.61
C ASP A 343 -11.14 -5.15 -19.83
N GLN A 344 -12.42 -4.98 -19.48
CA GLN A 344 -12.96 -3.82 -18.77
C GLN A 344 -13.83 -4.20 -17.58
N LEU A 345 -13.85 -3.35 -16.55
CA LEU A 345 -14.79 -3.39 -15.44
C LEU A 345 -15.93 -2.37 -15.66
N LYS A 346 -17.18 -2.79 -15.50
CA LYS A 346 -18.35 -1.90 -15.52
C LYS A 346 -19.14 -1.98 -14.20
N LEU A 347 -19.46 -0.83 -13.64
CA LEU A 347 -20.39 -0.68 -12.52
C LEU A 347 -21.83 -0.72 -13.04
N ILE A 348 -22.68 -1.56 -12.46
CA ILE A 348 -23.98 -1.92 -13.05
C ILE A 348 -25.22 -1.55 -12.22
N ASP A 349 -25.08 -1.13 -10.97
CA ASP A 349 -26.22 -0.81 -10.12
C ASP A 349 -26.24 0.66 -9.70
N MET A 350 -26.97 1.47 -10.47
CA MET A 350 -27.15 2.89 -10.22
C MET A 350 -28.27 3.19 -9.21
N GLY A 351 -28.88 2.17 -8.60
CA GLY A 351 -30.07 2.33 -7.76
C GLY A 351 -29.86 3.08 -6.44
N ALA A 352 -28.63 3.06 -5.92
CA ALA A 352 -28.21 3.76 -4.70
C ALA A 352 -27.46 5.07 -4.97
N VAL A 353 -27.20 5.39 -6.24
CA VAL A 353 -26.49 6.60 -6.63
C VAL A 353 -27.34 7.81 -6.27
N ARG A 354 -26.71 8.79 -5.62
CA ARG A 354 -27.38 10.01 -5.15
C ARG A 354 -26.47 11.20 -5.24
N ARG A 355 -27.05 12.39 -5.09
CA ARG A 355 -26.27 13.63 -5.00
C ARG A 355 -25.67 13.78 -3.61
N MET A 356 -24.53 14.47 -3.50
CA MET A 356 -23.90 14.74 -2.21
C MET A 356 -24.70 15.71 -1.33
N ASP A 357 -25.53 16.55 -1.95
CA ASP A 357 -26.37 17.56 -1.30
C ASP A 357 -27.81 17.09 -1.04
N ASP A 358 -28.07 15.80 -1.21
CA ASP A 358 -29.34 15.17 -0.89
C ASP A 358 -29.31 14.68 0.57
N ASP A 359 -30.20 15.21 1.41
CA ASP A 359 -30.34 14.88 2.83
C ASP A 359 -31.67 14.15 3.15
N GLU A 360 -32.56 14.05 2.17
CA GLU A 360 -33.95 13.58 2.36
C GLU A 360 -34.14 12.13 1.88
N SER A 361 -33.40 11.70 0.85
CA SER A 361 -33.56 10.35 0.31
C SER A 361 -33.10 9.26 1.27
N ALA A 362 -33.78 8.11 1.19
CA ALA A 362 -33.38 6.91 1.90
C ALA A 362 -31.94 6.50 1.50
N ILE A 363 -31.11 6.26 2.50
CA ILE A 363 -29.73 5.80 2.30
C ILE A 363 -29.72 4.27 2.21
N TYR A 364 -29.18 3.75 1.11
CA TYR A 364 -29.00 2.32 0.89
C TYR A 364 -27.55 1.92 1.07
N GLY A 365 -27.31 0.71 1.58
CA GLY A 365 -25.98 0.12 1.65
C GLY A 365 -26.01 -1.32 2.12
N THR A 366 -24.89 -2.01 1.94
CA THR A 366 -24.76 -3.42 2.28
C THR A 366 -23.90 -3.60 3.52
N VAL A 367 -24.43 -4.30 4.53
CA VAL A 367 -23.70 -4.64 5.76
C VAL A 367 -22.39 -5.36 5.42
N GLY A 368 -21.30 -4.93 6.08
CA GLY A 368 -19.94 -5.42 5.84
C GLY A 368 -19.18 -4.73 4.71
N TYR A 369 -19.85 -3.85 3.94
CA TYR A 369 -19.23 -2.95 2.96
C TYR A 369 -19.42 -1.48 3.30
N GLN A 370 -20.63 -1.10 3.75
CA GLN A 370 -20.97 0.29 4.06
C GLN A 370 -20.11 0.82 5.21
N ALA A 371 -19.71 2.09 5.12
CA ALA A 371 -18.94 2.75 6.16
C ALA A 371 -19.82 3.00 7.41
N PRO A 372 -19.28 2.83 8.62
CA PRO A 372 -20.06 2.84 9.85
C PRO A 372 -20.71 4.20 10.14
N GLU A 373 -20.10 5.30 9.71
CA GLU A 373 -20.62 6.66 9.95
C GLU A 373 -21.84 7.02 9.09
N VAL A 374 -22.12 6.25 8.03
CA VAL A 374 -23.15 6.61 7.02
C VAL A 374 -24.54 6.70 7.64
N ALA A 375 -24.83 5.85 8.63
CA ALA A 375 -26.12 5.88 9.33
C ALA A 375 -26.33 7.15 10.17
N ASP A 376 -25.24 7.78 10.62
CA ASP A 376 -25.27 8.93 11.53
C ASP A 376 -25.03 10.27 10.83
N VAL A 377 -24.12 10.28 9.85
CA VAL A 377 -23.60 11.50 9.17
C VAL A 377 -24.05 11.59 7.72
N GLY A 378 -24.54 10.49 7.15
CA GLY A 378 -24.83 10.38 5.73
C GLY A 378 -23.62 9.96 4.88
N PRO A 379 -23.85 9.59 3.61
CA PRO A 379 -22.79 9.16 2.70
C PRO A 379 -21.95 10.34 2.23
N SER A 380 -20.69 10.06 1.92
CA SER A 380 -19.69 11.02 1.47
C SER A 380 -18.69 10.36 0.52
N VAL A 381 -17.80 11.15 -0.08
CA VAL A 381 -16.64 10.62 -0.83
C VAL A 381 -15.87 9.61 0.03
N ALA A 382 -15.62 9.94 1.29
CA ALA A 382 -14.88 9.09 2.22
C ALA A 382 -15.60 7.76 2.51
N SER A 383 -16.94 7.72 2.50
CA SER A 383 -17.69 6.46 2.64
C SER A 383 -17.65 5.61 1.39
N ASP A 384 -17.65 6.21 0.19
CA ASP A 384 -17.46 5.44 -1.06
C ASP A 384 -16.08 4.78 -1.09
N LEU A 385 -15.02 5.50 -0.71
CA LEU A 385 -13.65 4.94 -0.68
C LEU A 385 -13.49 3.81 0.35
N TYR A 386 -14.25 3.88 1.45
CA TYR A 386 -14.35 2.77 2.41
C TYR A 386 -14.89 1.50 1.74
N THR A 387 -15.97 1.61 0.96
CA THR A 387 -16.56 0.44 0.25
C THR A 387 -15.57 -0.19 -0.75
N VAL A 388 -14.71 0.61 -1.39
CA VAL A 388 -13.64 0.11 -2.27
C VAL A 388 -12.67 -0.77 -1.50
N ALA A 389 -12.17 -0.31 -0.35
CA ALA A 389 -11.26 -1.11 0.47
C ALA A 389 -11.90 -2.38 1.02
N ARG A 390 -13.17 -2.32 1.45
CA ARG A 390 -13.93 -3.51 1.87
C ARG A 390 -14.06 -4.52 0.73
N THR A 391 -14.32 -4.05 -0.48
CA THR A 391 -14.40 -4.88 -1.69
C THR A 391 -13.05 -5.53 -2.00
N LEU A 392 -11.95 -4.77 -1.96
CA LEU A 392 -10.60 -5.31 -2.15
C LEU A 392 -10.25 -6.39 -1.10
N ALA A 393 -10.61 -6.16 0.17
CA ALA A 393 -10.40 -7.14 1.24
C ALA A 393 -11.18 -8.43 0.99
N VAL A 394 -12.47 -8.33 0.63
CA VAL A 394 -13.30 -9.50 0.30
C VAL A 394 -12.71 -10.29 -0.87
N LEU A 395 -12.16 -9.63 -1.89
CA LEU A 395 -11.60 -10.29 -3.07
C LEU A 395 -10.27 -11.01 -2.79
N THR A 396 -9.40 -10.46 -1.93
CA THR A 396 -7.98 -10.86 -1.83
C THR A 396 -7.68 -11.91 -0.76
N PHE A 397 -8.55 -12.15 0.20
CA PHE A 397 -8.39 -13.24 1.16
C PHE A 397 -9.74 -13.82 1.58
N ASP A 398 -9.72 -14.96 2.29
CA ASP A 398 -10.95 -15.55 2.82
C ASP A 398 -11.47 -14.77 4.03
N PHE A 399 -12.20 -13.69 3.76
CA PHE A 399 -12.66 -12.76 4.77
C PHE A 399 -13.89 -13.28 5.53
N GLN A 400 -13.72 -14.36 6.29
CA GLN A 400 -14.80 -14.95 7.09
C GLN A 400 -15.32 -13.96 8.14
N GLY A 401 -16.64 -13.79 8.21
CA GLY A 401 -17.31 -12.93 9.18
C GLY A 401 -17.27 -11.43 8.87
N TYR A 402 -16.95 -11.03 7.64
CA TYR A 402 -16.93 -9.62 7.21
C TYR A 402 -18.29 -8.91 7.31
N THR A 403 -19.41 -9.64 7.41
CA THR A 403 -20.76 -9.09 7.60
C THR A 403 -21.22 -9.12 9.05
N ASN A 404 -20.43 -9.64 9.98
CA ASN A 404 -20.80 -9.73 11.40
C ASN A 404 -19.63 -9.38 12.34
N VAL A 405 -18.69 -10.29 12.56
CA VAL A 405 -17.56 -10.13 13.50
C VAL A 405 -16.67 -8.95 13.08
N PHE A 406 -16.45 -8.82 11.78
CA PHE A 406 -15.60 -7.80 11.17
C PHE A 406 -16.43 -6.84 10.31
N ALA A 407 -17.66 -6.51 10.74
CA ALA A 407 -18.55 -5.62 10.00
C ALA A 407 -17.86 -4.29 9.64
N ASP A 408 -17.20 -3.68 10.64
CA ASP A 408 -16.59 -2.35 10.52
C ASP A 408 -15.06 -2.35 10.68
N SER A 409 -14.42 -3.53 10.67
CA SER A 409 -12.99 -3.69 10.98
C SER A 409 -12.30 -4.72 10.09
N LEU A 410 -10.97 -4.72 10.07
CA LEU A 410 -10.15 -5.72 9.39
C LEU A 410 -9.56 -6.72 10.40
N PRO A 411 -9.29 -7.98 10.00
CA PRO A 411 -8.61 -8.94 10.86
C PRO A 411 -7.17 -8.53 11.20
N ASP A 412 -6.59 -9.18 12.21
CA ASP A 412 -5.21 -8.94 12.61
C ASP A 412 -4.23 -9.28 11.46
N PRO A 413 -3.26 -8.40 11.14
CA PRO A 413 -2.31 -8.62 10.05
C PRO A 413 -1.45 -9.88 10.21
N ASP A 414 -1.18 -10.33 11.43
CA ASP A 414 -0.45 -11.57 11.67
C ASP A 414 -1.29 -12.82 11.37
N SER A 415 -2.60 -12.71 11.22
CA SER A 415 -3.49 -13.84 10.89
C SER A 415 -3.68 -14.06 9.39
N ILE A 416 -3.43 -13.03 8.57
CA ILE A 416 -3.70 -13.03 7.13
C ILE A 416 -2.37 -12.99 6.35
N GLU A 417 -2.09 -14.03 5.58
CA GLU A 417 -0.85 -14.15 4.79
C GLU A 417 -0.66 -12.99 3.81
N VAL A 418 -1.73 -12.56 3.14
CA VAL A 418 -1.72 -11.42 2.21
C VAL A 418 -1.22 -10.15 2.91
N PHE A 419 -1.67 -9.87 4.13
CA PHE A 419 -1.24 -8.68 4.89
C PHE A 419 0.22 -8.76 5.32
N ARG A 420 0.70 -9.96 5.68
CA ARG A 420 2.12 -10.19 5.99
C ARG A 420 3.02 -10.07 4.75
N THR A 421 2.52 -10.43 3.59
CA THR A 421 3.29 -10.43 2.35
C THR A 421 3.36 -9.03 1.73
N TYR A 422 2.22 -8.33 1.70
CA TYR A 422 2.07 -7.03 1.05
C TYR A 422 1.65 -5.97 2.09
N GLU A 423 2.64 -5.45 2.84
CA GLU A 423 2.41 -4.46 3.91
C GLU A 423 1.75 -3.18 3.36
N SER A 424 2.19 -2.69 2.21
CA SER A 424 1.64 -1.48 1.59
C SER A 424 0.17 -1.65 1.20
N PHE A 425 -0.23 -2.83 0.71
CA PHE A 425 -1.63 -3.16 0.47
C PHE A 425 -2.44 -3.16 1.77
N TYR A 426 -1.93 -3.78 2.84
CA TYR A 426 -2.58 -3.74 4.15
C TYR A 426 -2.77 -2.30 4.66
N ARG A 427 -1.74 -1.46 4.60
CA ARG A 427 -1.80 -0.05 5.03
C ARG A 427 -2.81 0.76 4.20
N LEU A 428 -2.90 0.49 2.89
CA LEU A 428 -3.94 1.08 2.04
C LEU A 428 -5.34 0.72 2.50
N LEU A 429 -5.59 -0.56 2.82
CA LEU A 429 -6.89 -0.99 3.34
C LEU A 429 -7.19 -0.33 4.69
N VAL A 430 -6.20 -0.26 5.59
CA VAL A 430 -6.35 0.40 6.90
C VAL A 430 -6.69 1.88 6.75
N ARG A 431 -5.96 2.61 5.90
CA ARG A 431 -6.23 4.05 5.67
C ARG A 431 -7.63 4.26 5.10
N ALA A 432 -8.03 3.50 4.08
CA ALA A 432 -9.36 3.63 3.49
C ALA A 432 -10.49 3.17 4.43
N THR A 433 -10.20 2.33 5.42
CA THR A 433 -11.19 1.84 6.39
C THR A 433 -11.08 2.50 7.77
N ASP A 434 -10.38 3.63 7.88
CA ASP A 434 -10.24 4.35 9.15
C ASP A 434 -11.64 4.75 9.69
N PRO A 435 -11.95 4.50 10.97
CA PRO A 435 -13.21 4.93 11.58
C PRO A 435 -13.46 6.45 11.48
N ASP A 436 -12.40 7.26 11.44
CA ASP A 436 -12.48 8.70 11.20
C ASP A 436 -12.42 8.98 9.69
N PRO A 437 -13.52 9.44 9.06
CA PRO A 437 -13.57 9.71 7.62
C PRO A 437 -12.52 10.73 7.15
N ALA A 438 -12.10 11.65 8.04
CA ALA A 438 -11.11 12.68 7.70
C ALA A 438 -9.67 12.13 7.57
N ARG A 439 -9.42 10.88 8.00
CA ARG A 439 -8.12 10.20 7.88
C ARG A 439 -8.01 9.31 6.66
N ARG A 440 -9.13 9.07 5.98
CA ARG A 440 -9.17 8.28 4.74
C ARG A 440 -8.51 9.05 3.59
N PHE A 441 -8.52 8.45 2.40
CA PHE A 441 -8.13 9.16 1.18
C PHE A 441 -9.10 10.33 0.93
N ALA A 442 -8.56 11.47 0.50
CA ALA A 442 -9.36 12.68 0.26
C ALA A 442 -10.15 12.60 -1.05
N SER A 443 -9.70 11.78 -2.00
CA SER A 443 -10.37 11.59 -3.29
C SER A 443 -10.14 10.19 -3.87
N ALA A 444 -11.01 9.79 -4.81
CA ALA A 444 -10.82 8.56 -5.58
C ALA A 444 -9.51 8.57 -6.40
N GLN A 445 -9.11 9.75 -6.90
CA GLN A 445 -7.84 9.92 -7.63
C GLN A 445 -6.63 9.65 -6.73
N GLU A 446 -6.60 10.21 -5.52
CA GLU A 446 -5.51 9.96 -4.56
C GLU A 446 -5.42 8.47 -4.21
N MET A 447 -6.57 7.83 -3.95
CA MET A 447 -6.60 6.39 -3.65
C MET A 447 -6.14 5.55 -4.85
N ALA A 448 -6.50 5.93 -6.08
CA ALA A 448 -6.10 5.24 -7.30
C ALA A 448 -4.59 5.34 -7.56
N GLU A 449 -3.99 6.51 -7.34
CA GLU A 449 -2.54 6.72 -7.43
C GLU A 449 -1.79 5.84 -6.42
N GLN A 450 -2.23 5.84 -5.16
CA GLN A 450 -1.60 5.02 -4.12
C GLN A 450 -1.82 3.52 -4.37
N LEU A 451 -3.01 3.09 -4.82
CA LEU A 451 -3.29 1.70 -5.19
C LEU A 451 -2.45 1.25 -6.40
N THR A 452 -2.18 2.15 -7.34
CA THR A 452 -1.29 1.88 -8.49
C THR A 452 0.17 1.71 -8.03
N GLY A 453 0.62 2.53 -7.07
CA GLY A 453 1.92 2.35 -6.42
C GLY A 453 2.03 0.98 -5.74
N VAL A 454 1.03 0.60 -4.93
CA VAL A 454 0.93 -0.74 -4.31
C VAL A 454 0.93 -1.85 -5.37
N LEU A 455 0.19 -1.70 -6.45
CA LEU A 455 0.13 -2.67 -7.54
C LEU A 455 1.51 -2.91 -8.17
N ARG A 456 2.30 -1.86 -8.40
CA ARG A 456 3.67 -1.97 -8.92
C ARG A 456 4.55 -2.79 -8.00
N GLU A 457 4.44 -2.59 -6.69
CA GLU A 457 5.18 -3.37 -5.69
C GLU A 457 4.79 -4.85 -5.71
N VAL A 458 3.48 -5.14 -5.68
CA VAL A 458 2.96 -6.52 -5.73
C VAL A 458 3.49 -7.24 -6.97
N VAL A 459 3.35 -6.62 -8.15
CA VAL A 459 3.80 -7.21 -9.42
C VAL A 459 5.33 -7.35 -9.44
N ALA A 460 6.08 -6.38 -8.92
CA ALA A 460 7.54 -6.45 -8.88
C ALA A 460 8.03 -7.60 -8.00
N LEU A 461 7.43 -7.79 -6.82
CA LEU A 461 7.75 -8.89 -5.90
C LEU A 461 7.40 -10.26 -6.50
N GLN A 462 6.27 -10.38 -7.18
CA GLN A 462 5.83 -11.64 -7.79
C GLN A 462 6.65 -12.04 -9.02
N THR A 463 6.96 -11.07 -9.88
CA THR A 463 7.61 -11.34 -11.18
C THR A 463 9.12 -11.23 -11.13
N GLY A 464 9.69 -10.64 -10.06
CA GLY A 464 11.11 -10.28 -9.97
C GLY A 464 11.52 -9.19 -10.97
N ARG A 465 10.55 -8.53 -11.64
CA ARG A 465 10.80 -7.49 -12.64
C ARG A 465 10.38 -6.13 -12.09
N PRO A 466 11.29 -5.14 -12.05
CA PRO A 466 10.94 -3.83 -11.53
C PRO A 466 9.87 -3.11 -12.36
N ARG A 467 9.07 -2.27 -11.68
CA ARG A 467 7.97 -1.49 -12.24
C ARG A 467 8.13 0.00 -11.84
N PRO A 468 9.20 0.66 -12.31
CA PRO A 468 9.54 2.02 -11.90
C PRO A 468 8.51 3.05 -12.36
N ALA A 469 8.38 4.14 -11.62
CA ALA A 469 7.51 5.24 -11.99
C ALA A 469 7.83 6.54 -11.26
N LEU A 470 7.48 7.65 -11.90
CA LEU A 470 7.61 8.97 -11.27
C LEU A 470 6.52 9.16 -10.22
N SER A 471 6.93 9.51 -9.01
CA SER A 471 6.03 9.91 -7.93
C SER A 471 5.39 11.28 -8.22
N THR A 472 4.10 11.40 -7.90
CA THR A 472 3.33 12.65 -7.91
C THR A 472 3.52 13.46 -6.62
N LEU A 473 4.04 12.83 -5.55
CA LEU A 473 4.24 13.44 -4.24
C LEU A 473 5.70 13.79 -3.95
N PHE A 474 6.65 13.03 -4.49
CA PHE A 474 8.09 13.20 -4.26
C PHE A 474 8.85 13.43 -5.57
N GLY A 475 9.94 14.20 -5.47
CA GLY A 475 10.95 14.30 -6.52
C GLY A 475 11.78 13.01 -6.64
N PRO A 476 12.56 12.85 -7.72
CA PRO A 476 13.45 11.71 -7.89
C PRO A 476 14.57 11.72 -6.85
N GLU A 477 15.26 10.59 -6.70
CA GLU A 477 16.53 10.55 -5.97
C GLU A 477 17.61 11.32 -6.77
N VAL A 478 18.11 12.42 -6.19
CA VAL A 478 19.11 13.29 -6.84
C VAL A 478 20.54 12.96 -6.40
N LYS A 479 20.72 12.37 -5.20
CA LYS A 479 22.04 12.15 -4.59
C LYS A 479 22.09 10.83 -3.84
N VAL A 480 23.16 10.06 -4.06
CA VAL A 480 23.48 8.85 -3.29
C VAL A 480 24.75 9.13 -2.48
N THR A 481 24.65 9.08 -1.15
CA THR A 481 25.76 9.51 -0.24
C THR A 481 26.76 8.42 0.10
N ASP A 482 26.38 7.14 -0.01
CA ASP A 482 27.13 6.02 0.58
C ASP A 482 27.50 4.96 -0.45
N THR A 483 28.01 5.39 -1.61
CA THR A 483 28.48 4.50 -2.69
C THR A 483 29.83 3.82 -2.35
N GLU A 484 30.62 4.42 -1.47
CA GLU A 484 31.86 3.84 -0.94
C GLU A 484 31.58 2.96 0.29
N LEU A 485 31.12 1.72 0.06
CA LEU A 485 30.76 0.79 1.14
C LEU A 485 31.93 0.42 2.07
N PHE A 486 33.14 0.43 1.54
CA PHE A 486 34.33 -0.03 2.24
C PHE A 486 35.32 1.11 2.41
N ALA A 487 35.90 1.24 3.60
CA ALA A 487 37.00 2.17 3.84
C ALA A 487 38.20 1.86 2.93
N GLN A 488 39.01 2.87 2.62
CA GLN A 488 40.25 2.65 1.88
C GLN A 488 41.14 1.66 2.65
N LEU A 489 41.75 0.71 1.93
CA LEU A 489 42.64 -0.27 2.55
C LEU A 489 43.96 0.43 2.90
N THR A 490 44.21 0.68 4.19
CA THR A 490 45.44 1.35 4.66
C THR A 490 46.56 0.37 5.02
N GLY A 491 46.26 -0.94 5.10
CA GLY A 491 47.23 -2.00 5.40
C GLY A 491 47.81 -2.70 4.16
N GLU A 492 48.62 -3.74 4.40
CA GLU A 492 49.16 -4.61 3.34
C GLU A 492 48.07 -5.55 2.79
N VAL A 493 48.08 -5.78 1.48
CA VAL A 493 47.10 -6.63 0.78
C VAL A 493 47.34 -8.13 0.97
N SER A 494 48.49 -8.51 1.52
CA SER A 494 48.87 -9.90 1.75
C SER A 494 49.69 -10.04 3.03
N ARG A 495 49.58 -11.19 3.71
CA ARG A 495 50.35 -11.57 4.91
C ARG A 495 51.87 -11.45 4.71
N LEU A 496 52.37 -11.64 3.50
CA LEU A 496 53.80 -11.49 3.18
C LEU A 496 54.30 -10.05 3.22
N GLY A 497 53.41 -9.07 3.07
CA GLY A 497 53.76 -7.65 3.09
C GLY A 497 53.97 -7.10 4.49
N VAL A 498 53.48 -7.80 5.52
CA VAL A 498 53.45 -7.32 6.91
C VAL A 498 54.87 -7.22 7.49
N ARG A 499 55.22 -6.03 8.00
CA ARG A 499 56.48 -5.76 8.67
C ARG A 499 56.52 -6.52 10.01
N ALA A 500 57.51 -7.39 10.23
CA ALA A 500 57.81 -7.87 11.57
C ALA A 500 58.45 -6.72 12.37
N GLU A 501 57.70 -6.09 13.27
CA GLU A 501 58.26 -5.15 14.23
C GLU A 501 59.35 -5.86 15.06
N PRO A 502 60.60 -5.34 15.13
CA PRO A 502 61.60 -5.94 15.98
C PRO A 502 61.22 -5.70 17.44
N VAL A 503 60.98 -6.79 18.17
CA VAL A 503 60.74 -6.79 19.63
C VAL A 503 61.90 -6.04 20.30
N ARG A 504 61.66 -4.79 20.71
CA ARG A 504 62.62 -4.02 21.52
C ARG A 504 62.70 -4.61 22.92
N ARG A 505 63.62 -5.56 23.09
CA ARG A 505 64.22 -5.88 24.39
C ARG A 505 64.93 -4.63 24.90
N LYS A 506 64.36 -3.91 25.86
CA LYS A 506 65.13 -2.98 26.71
C LYS A 506 65.22 -3.56 28.11
N GLY A 507 66.43 -4.03 28.42
CA GLY A 507 66.84 -4.40 29.76
C GLY A 507 67.14 -3.18 30.65
N ARG A 508 66.91 -3.40 31.94
CA ARG A 508 67.68 -2.99 33.12
C ARG A 508 68.36 -1.61 33.12
N GLY A 509 67.87 -0.75 34.03
CA GLY A 509 68.69 0.30 34.65
C GLY A 509 67.89 1.35 35.43
N ALA A 510 67.74 1.14 36.76
CA ALA A 510 67.55 2.12 37.86
C ALA A 510 66.34 3.10 37.80
N ARG A 511 65.65 3.51 38.87
CA ARG A 511 65.76 3.37 40.34
C ARG A 511 64.39 3.77 40.95
N GLN A 512 64.17 3.35 42.19
CA GLN A 512 62.96 3.46 43.03
C GLN A 512 62.40 4.87 43.25
N ALA A 513 61.07 4.99 43.36
CA ALA A 513 60.35 5.69 44.43
C ALA A 513 58.87 5.26 44.46
N ALA A 514 58.36 4.94 45.64
CA ALA A 514 56.96 4.59 45.94
C ALA A 514 56.28 5.76 46.71
N PRO A 515 55.01 5.67 47.15
CA PRO A 515 53.94 6.58 46.73
C PRO A 515 53.49 7.57 47.83
N ALA A 516 52.69 8.58 47.45
CA ALA A 516 52.00 9.45 48.40
C ALA A 516 50.50 9.59 48.03
N PHE A 517 49.62 9.20 48.96
CA PHE A 517 48.23 9.65 49.09
C PHE A 517 48.19 10.98 49.87
N PRO A 518 47.16 11.84 49.72
CA PRO A 518 45.93 11.76 50.55
C PRO A 518 44.64 12.17 49.76
N SER A 519 43.48 11.51 49.94
CA SER A 519 42.42 11.63 50.95
C SER A 519 41.18 12.45 50.52
N ALA A 520 40.05 11.74 50.43
CA ALA A 520 38.67 12.05 50.81
C ALA A 520 38.14 13.50 50.80
N GLY A 521 37.01 13.66 50.09
CA GLY A 521 36.02 14.73 50.28
C GLY A 521 34.83 14.58 49.34
N ALA A 522 33.76 13.90 49.78
CA ALA A 522 32.41 13.98 49.19
C ALA A 522 31.56 14.93 50.06
N PRO A 523 30.50 15.59 49.53
CA PRO A 523 29.22 14.90 49.39
C PRO A 523 28.39 15.26 48.12
N ALA A 524 27.28 14.56 47.98
CA ALA A 524 26.37 14.39 46.86
C ALA A 524 25.47 15.60 46.47
N ALA A 525 25.05 15.68 45.19
CA ALA A 525 23.68 16.01 44.76
C ALA A 525 23.47 15.94 43.20
N LEU A 526 22.67 14.95 42.76
CA LEU A 526 21.64 14.89 41.69
C LEU A 526 21.88 15.35 40.22
N PRO A 527 21.12 14.80 39.24
CA PRO A 527 21.62 14.45 37.91
C PRO A 527 21.19 15.44 36.82
N GLY A 528 22.10 15.70 35.88
CA GLY A 528 21.80 16.44 34.66
C GLY A 528 22.79 16.11 33.55
N THR A 529 22.27 15.60 32.43
CA THR A 529 22.89 15.45 31.10
C THR A 529 24.02 14.42 30.93
N PRO A 530 23.83 13.37 30.10
CA PRO A 530 24.93 12.76 29.37
C PRO A 530 25.07 13.45 28.01
N GLY A 531 25.87 14.50 27.97
CA GLY A 531 26.59 14.84 26.74
C GLY A 531 27.60 13.73 26.50
N THR A 532 27.33 12.82 25.56
CA THR A 532 28.30 11.80 25.17
C THR A 532 29.20 12.39 24.08
N PRO A 533 30.52 12.50 24.30
CA PRO A 533 31.45 12.73 23.20
C PRO A 533 31.42 11.50 22.28
N ALA A 534 31.44 11.75 20.97
CA ALA A 534 31.51 10.73 19.94
C ALA A 534 32.59 9.69 20.27
N SER A 535 32.18 8.43 20.41
CA SER A 535 33.13 7.32 20.51
C SER A 535 33.82 7.14 19.16
N PRO A 536 35.16 7.13 19.08
CA PRO A 536 35.85 6.67 17.89
C PRO A 536 35.49 5.19 17.67
N GLY A 537 35.15 4.85 16.42
CA GLY A 537 34.53 3.59 16.04
C GLY A 537 35.23 2.35 16.59
N SER A 538 34.44 1.34 16.96
CA SER A 538 34.93 0.02 17.31
C SER A 538 35.82 -0.52 16.19
N PRO A 539 37.06 -0.97 16.48
CA PRO A 539 38.01 -1.45 15.48
C PRO A 539 37.64 -2.87 15.02
N GLY A 540 36.54 -2.99 14.25
CA GLY A 540 36.05 -4.28 13.77
C GLY A 540 35.01 -4.27 12.63
N SER A 541 34.38 -3.14 12.28
CA SER A 541 33.41 -3.11 11.17
C SER A 541 34.10 -2.93 9.82
N LEU A 542 34.01 -3.94 8.94
CA LEU A 542 34.54 -3.93 7.58
C LEU A 542 33.85 -2.90 6.66
N VAL A 543 32.56 -2.68 6.91
CA VAL A 543 31.69 -1.78 6.15
C VAL A 543 31.65 -0.43 6.84
N LYS A 544 31.76 0.65 6.06
CA LYS A 544 31.66 2.02 6.54
C LYS A 544 30.26 2.24 7.13
N PRO A 545 30.13 2.76 8.36
CA PRO A 545 28.82 3.06 8.91
C PRO A 545 28.11 4.13 8.07
N LEU A 546 26.79 4.01 7.96
CA LEU A 546 25.95 4.95 7.25
C LEU A 546 26.09 6.37 7.84
N ASN A 547 26.34 7.36 6.99
CA ASN A 547 26.25 8.76 7.43
C ASN A 547 24.78 9.19 7.45
N ALA A 548 24.11 8.98 8.60
CA ALA A 548 22.69 9.27 8.76
C ALA A 548 22.32 10.72 8.39
N ALA A 549 23.14 11.70 8.77
CA ALA A 549 22.87 13.10 8.49
C ALA A 549 22.96 13.45 7.01
N ALA A 550 24.02 12.99 6.33
CA ALA A 550 24.14 13.17 4.89
C ALA A 550 23.02 12.43 4.13
N THR A 551 22.66 11.23 4.58
CA THR A 551 21.59 10.41 3.97
C THR A 551 20.23 11.08 4.12
N ALA A 552 19.91 11.62 5.30
CA ALA A 552 18.65 12.35 5.54
C ALA A 552 18.48 13.54 4.57
N LEU A 553 19.57 14.24 4.28
CA LEU A 553 19.62 15.35 3.33
C LEU A 553 19.74 14.91 1.87
N ALA A 554 19.85 13.61 1.60
CA ALA A 554 19.82 13.04 0.27
C ALA A 554 18.47 12.37 -0.06
N LEU A 555 17.62 12.14 0.95
CA LEU A 555 16.28 11.59 0.77
C LEU A 555 15.45 12.43 -0.23
N PRO A 556 14.53 11.78 -0.97
CA PRO A 556 13.61 12.45 -1.89
C PRO A 556 12.88 13.63 -1.24
N VAL A 557 12.68 14.68 -2.01
CA VAL A 557 12.06 15.92 -1.52
C VAL A 557 10.58 15.93 -1.93
N PRO A 558 9.64 16.27 -1.03
CA PRO A 558 8.25 16.49 -1.40
C PRO A 558 8.11 17.50 -2.54
N ARG A 559 7.23 17.22 -3.50
CA ARG A 559 6.95 18.14 -4.60
C ARG A 559 6.22 19.38 -4.09
N VAL A 560 6.51 20.50 -4.75
CA VAL A 560 5.83 21.77 -4.53
C VAL A 560 4.39 21.64 -5.02
N ASP A 561 3.44 22.09 -4.22
CA ASP A 561 2.02 22.19 -4.59
C ASP A 561 1.86 23.13 -5.79
N PRO A 562 1.33 22.65 -6.93
CA PRO A 562 1.10 23.49 -8.10
C PRO A 562 0.13 24.66 -7.85
N GLY A 563 -0.73 24.55 -6.83
CA GLY A 563 -1.66 25.60 -6.42
C GLY A 563 -1.04 26.70 -5.54
N ASP A 564 0.22 26.55 -5.12
CA ASP A 564 0.90 27.58 -4.31
C ASP A 564 1.22 28.83 -5.16
N PRO A 565 1.00 30.05 -4.65
CA PRO A 565 1.29 31.28 -5.39
C PRO A 565 2.76 31.43 -5.80
N ASN A 566 3.68 30.72 -5.14
CA ASN A 566 5.10 30.74 -5.42
C ASN A 566 5.58 29.53 -6.23
N ALA A 567 4.69 28.64 -6.70
CA ALA A 567 5.09 27.41 -7.41
C ALA A 567 5.98 27.68 -8.63
N GLY A 568 5.60 28.64 -9.48
CA GLY A 568 6.40 29.04 -10.64
C GLY A 568 7.73 29.70 -10.27
N PHE A 569 7.75 30.50 -9.20
CA PHE A 569 8.97 31.11 -8.67
C PHE A 569 9.95 30.07 -8.15
N LEU A 570 9.46 29.11 -7.36
CA LEU A 570 10.25 28.02 -6.80
C LEU A 570 10.82 27.08 -7.87
N ALA A 571 10.08 26.83 -8.96
CA ALA A 571 10.58 26.06 -10.10
C ALA A 571 11.84 26.69 -10.74
N GLY A 572 11.95 28.02 -10.73
CA GLY A 572 13.14 28.74 -11.21
C GLY A 572 14.38 28.62 -10.31
N LEU A 573 14.22 28.13 -9.08
CA LEU A 573 15.28 28.05 -8.06
C LEU A 573 15.74 26.62 -7.75
N MET A 574 15.43 25.65 -8.62
CA MET A 574 15.76 24.24 -8.38
C MET A 574 17.27 23.96 -8.32
N ALA A 575 18.07 24.71 -9.07
CA ALA A 575 19.53 24.53 -9.17
C ALA A 575 20.35 25.45 -8.23
N SER A 576 19.69 26.33 -7.47
CA SER A 576 20.38 27.30 -6.60
C SER A 576 21.05 26.63 -5.41
N ALA A 577 22.26 27.08 -5.06
CA ALA A 577 22.93 26.64 -3.85
C ALA A 577 22.16 27.09 -2.59
N PRO A 578 22.20 26.35 -1.46
CA PRO A 578 21.36 26.63 -0.29
C PRO A 578 21.46 28.05 0.28
N GLY A 579 22.66 28.65 0.30
CA GLY A 579 22.85 30.03 0.80
C GLY A 579 22.29 31.10 -0.14
N GLU A 580 22.43 30.91 -1.45
CA GLU A 580 21.83 31.79 -2.47
C GLU A 580 20.30 31.64 -2.47
N LEU A 581 19.82 30.41 -2.31
CA LEU A 581 18.40 30.08 -2.23
C LEU A 581 17.71 30.84 -1.08
N ILE A 582 18.26 30.84 0.14
CA ILE A 582 17.67 31.58 1.27
C ILE A 582 17.59 33.08 0.98
N THR A 583 18.56 33.63 0.26
CA THR A 583 18.54 35.04 -0.14
C THR A 583 17.49 35.29 -1.21
N ALA A 584 17.40 34.42 -2.22
CA ALA A 584 16.42 34.51 -3.29
C ALA A 584 14.98 34.37 -2.78
N LEU A 585 14.72 33.49 -1.80
CA LEU A 585 13.39 33.29 -1.21
C LEU A 585 12.81 34.58 -0.60
N ARG A 586 13.64 35.56 -0.21
CA ARG A 586 13.17 36.87 0.29
C ARG A 586 12.51 37.73 -0.78
N ALA A 587 12.79 37.46 -2.06
CA ALA A 587 12.18 38.15 -3.20
C ALA A 587 10.87 37.50 -3.66
N ALA A 588 10.37 36.50 -2.93
CA ALA A 588 9.17 35.78 -3.32
C ALA A 588 7.92 36.70 -3.31
N PRO A 589 7.00 36.54 -4.28
CA PRO A 589 5.81 37.39 -4.40
C PRO A 589 4.85 37.40 -3.19
N ALA A 590 4.70 36.27 -2.51
CA ALA A 590 3.76 36.12 -1.39
C ALA A 590 4.32 35.19 -0.32
N ALA A 591 3.92 35.35 0.94
CA ALA A 591 4.25 34.36 1.97
C ALA A 591 3.44 33.08 1.74
N SER A 592 4.10 31.91 1.79
CA SER A 592 3.44 30.62 1.66
C SER A 592 4.14 29.50 2.44
N VAL A 593 3.46 28.38 2.62
CA VAL A 593 4.00 27.19 3.29
C VAL A 593 5.19 26.63 2.51
N GLU A 594 5.10 26.62 1.17
CA GLU A 594 6.16 26.10 0.30
C GLU A 594 7.49 26.85 0.45
N LEU A 595 7.44 28.18 0.56
CA LEU A 595 8.64 28.98 0.80
C LEU A 595 9.32 28.59 2.12
N ARG A 596 8.54 28.40 3.18
CA ARG A 596 9.04 28.05 4.51
C ARG A 596 9.60 26.64 4.54
N LEU A 597 8.97 25.69 3.86
CA LEU A 597 9.48 24.32 3.69
C LEU A 597 10.80 24.33 2.91
N ARG A 598 10.89 25.13 1.85
CA ARG A 598 12.11 25.27 1.04
C ARG A 598 13.25 25.93 1.83
N GLU A 599 12.94 26.96 2.61
CA GLU A 599 13.90 27.61 3.51
C GLU A 599 14.40 26.65 4.60
N LEU A 600 13.48 25.90 5.23
CA LEU A 600 13.82 24.88 6.23
C LEU A 600 14.82 23.87 5.66
N ARG A 601 14.56 23.33 4.46
CA ARG A 601 15.46 22.39 3.81
C ARG A 601 16.83 23.01 3.54
N ALA A 602 16.88 24.23 3.01
CA ALA A 602 18.14 24.92 2.73
C ALA A 602 18.98 25.12 4.01
N ARG A 603 18.34 25.50 5.12
CA ARG A 603 19.01 25.64 6.43
C ARG A 603 19.58 24.32 6.95
N LEU A 604 18.83 23.23 6.80
CA LEU A 604 19.31 21.89 7.18
C LEU A 604 20.50 21.46 6.31
N GLU A 605 20.48 21.76 5.01
CA GLU A 605 21.60 21.46 4.08
C GLU A 605 22.88 22.24 4.41
N MET A 606 22.76 23.47 4.93
CA MET A 606 23.89 24.26 5.41
C MET A 606 24.38 23.87 6.81
N GLY A 607 23.71 22.93 7.48
CA GLY A 607 24.04 22.53 8.86
C GLY A 607 23.59 23.54 9.92
N GLU A 608 22.68 24.47 9.61
CA GLU A 608 22.10 25.42 10.57
C GLU A 608 21.02 24.76 11.44
N LEU A 609 21.40 23.73 12.21
CA LEU A 609 20.45 22.85 12.91
C LEU A 609 19.54 23.58 13.90
N ILE A 610 20.04 24.59 14.62
CA ILE A 610 19.25 25.36 15.59
C ILE A 610 18.18 26.20 14.89
N SER A 611 18.58 26.91 13.83
CA SER A 611 17.66 27.74 13.04
C SER A 611 16.61 26.88 12.32
N GLY A 612 17.03 25.73 11.77
CA GLY A 612 16.13 24.74 11.17
C GLY A 612 15.12 24.19 12.16
N ALA A 613 15.55 23.80 13.37
CA ALA A 613 14.64 23.29 14.41
C ALA A 613 13.59 24.33 14.84
N ARG A 614 13.96 25.61 14.94
CA ARG A 614 13.02 26.70 15.23
C ARG A 614 12.00 26.87 14.11
N ALA A 615 12.46 26.94 12.86
CA ALA A 615 11.59 27.05 11.68
C ALA A 615 10.60 25.87 11.58
N LEU A 616 11.07 24.64 11.87
CA LEU A 616 10.21 23.46 11.92
C LEU A 616 9.17 23.57 13.04
N THR A 617 9.56 23.98 14.25
CA THR A 617 8.62 24.14 15.38
C THR A 617 7.51 25.14 15.06
N GLU A 618 7.85 26.24 14.41
CA GLU A 618 6.87 27.24 13.96
C GLU A 618 5.95 26.71 12.87
N LEU A 619 6.48 25.92 11.93
CA LEU A 619 5.69 25.25 10.90
C LEU A 619 4.72 24.24 11.49
N GLU A 620 5.16 23.44 12.47
CA GLU A 620 4.33 22.46 13.17
C GLU A 620 3.20 23.09 13.98
N ALA A 621 3.42 24.29 14.53
CA ALA A 621 2.40 25.02 15.27
C ALA A 621 1.31 25.58 14.33
N GLN A 622 1.69 25.98 13.11
CA GLN A 622 0.79 26.64 12.15
C GLN A 622 0.12 25.65 11.19
N HIS A 623 0.79 24.56 10.84
CA HIS A 623 0.34 23.56 9.88
C HIS A 623 0.52 22.13 10.42
N PRO A 624 -0.14 21.78 11.55
CA PRO A 624 0.04 20.48 12.20
C PRO A 624 -0.43 19.28 11.35
N ASP A 625 -1.33 19.51 10.40
CA ASP A 625 -1.94 18.48 9.55
C ASP A 625 -1.20 18.29 8.22
N ASP A 626 -0.23 19.17 7.89
CA ASP A 626 0.53 19.05 6.63
C ASP A 626 1.57 17.93 6.75
N TRP A 627 1.38 16.88 5.97
CA TRP A 627 2.26 15.71 5.95
C TRP A 627 3.71 16.05 5.59
N ARG A 628 3.95 17.13 4.83
CA ARG A 628 5.31 17.57 4.46
C ARG A 628 6.04 18.09 5.67
N VAL A 629 5.35 18.74 6.59
CA VAL A 629 5.94 19.15 7.88
C VAL A 629 6.36 17.92 8.68
N VAL A 630 5.55 16.84 8.66
CA VAL A 630 5.91 15.56 9.30
C VAL A 630 7.09 14.89 8.60
N TRP A 631 7.16 14.94 7.27
CA TRP A 631 8.32 14.48 6.51
C TRP A 631 9.60 15.22 6.95
N TYR A 632 9.56 16.56 7.02
CA TYR A 632 10.71 17.34 7.43
C TYR A 632 11.05 17.21 8.91
N ARG A 633 10.08 16.90 9.78
CA ARG A 633 10.36 16.45 11.16
C ARG A 633 11.20 15.18 11.14
N GLY A 634 10.84 14.21 10.29
CA GLY A 634 11.61 12.99 10.10
C GLY A 634 13.03 13.25 9.61
N VAL A 635 13.18 14.10 8.59
CA VAL A 635 14.49 14.49 8.04
C VAL A 635 15.35 15.21 9.09
N ALA A 636 14.79 16.19 9.79
CA ALA A 636 15.52 16.94 10.82
C ALA A 636 15.94 16.04 11.98
N ALA A 637 15.04 15.17 12.47
CA ALA A 637 15.33 14.20 13.53
C ALA A 637 16.43 13.21 13.12
N LEU A 638 16.38 12.69 11.89
CA LEU A 638 17.40 11.79 11.39
C LEU A 638 18.77 12.49 11.26
N ALA A 639 18.77 13.76 10.84
CA ALA A 639 19.98 14.56 10.71
C ALA A 639 20.62 14.95 12.06
N THR A 640 19.81 15.11 13.11
CA THR A 640 20.29 15.45 14.47
C THR A 640 20.59 14.22 15.34
N GLY A 641 20.29 13.01 14.87
CA GLY A 641 20.55 11.76 15.59
C GLY A 641 19.37 11.21 16.39
N ASP A 642 18.19 11.83 16.32
CA ASP A 642 16.96 11.33 16.93
C ASP A 642 16.26 10.32 16.00
N HIS A 643 16.84 9.12 15.94
CA HIS A 643 16.40 8.07 15.03
C HIS A 643 15.00 7.53 15.33
N THR A 644 14.57 7.60 16.59
CA THR A 644 13.24 7.13 17.03
C THR A 644 12.15 8.04 16.50
N ASN A 645 12.27 9.37 16.70
CA ASN A 645 11.30 10.31 16.17
C ASN A 645 11.34 10.39 14.64
N ALA A 646 12.50 10.16 14.03
CA ALA A 646 12.61 10.01 12.59
C ALA A 646 11.76 8.85 12.07
N ALA A 647 11.92 7.66 12.67
CA ALA A 647 11.17 6.47 12.29
C ALA A 647 9.65 6.67 12.42
N LEU A 648 9.19 7.23 13.55
CA LEU A 648 7.77 7.51 13.78
C LEU A 648 7.19 8.48 12.74
N SER A 649 7.97 9.50 12.36
CA SER A 649 7.54 10.49 11.38
C SER A 649 7.42 9.89 9.98
N PHE A 650 8.42 9.11 9.54
CA PHE A 650 8.37 8.45 8.23
C PHE A 650 7.33 7.32 8.16
N ASP A 651 7.09 6.61 9.26
CA ASP A 651 6.04 5.58 9.34
C ASP A 651 4.65 6.20 9.21
N ALA A 652 4.42 7.38 9.79
CA ALA A 652 3.18 8.12 9.61
C ALA A 652 2.96 8.58 8.16
N VAL A 653 4.04 8.98 7.46
CA VAL A 653 3.98 9.30 6.02
C VAL A 653 3.75 8.03 5.18
N TYR A 654 4.28 6.88 5.59
CA TYR A 654 4.00 5.60 4.93
C TYR A 654 2.55 5.14 5.11
N ASP A 655 1.98 5.33 6.31
CA ASP A 655 0.55 5.07 6.56
C ASP A 655 -0.35 5.96 5.70
N ALA A 656 0.05 7.22 5.49
CA ALA A 656 -0.63 8.11 4.57
C ALA A 656 -0.45 7.66 3.12
N PHE A 657 0.78 7.41 2.66
CA PHE A 657 1.07 7.14 1.25
C PHE A 657 1.68 5.76 1.05
N PRO A 658 0.86 4.69 1.16
CA PRO A 658 1.35 3.32 1.11
C PRO A 658 1.93 2.94 -0.25
N GLY A 659 1.58 3.64 -1.34
CA GLY A 659 2.11 3.40 -2.67
C GLY A 659 3.49 4.01 -2.93
N GLU A 660 4.00 4.87 -2.03
CA GLU A 660 5.23 5.64 -2.28
C GLU A 660 6.50 4.89 -1.84
N PRO A 661 7.59 4.91 -2.64
CA PRO A 661 8.88 4.32 -2.28
C PRO A 661 9.69 5.20 -1.33
N ALA A 662 9.55 6.53 -1.39
CA ALA A 662 10.32 7.49 -0.58
C ALA A 662 10.22 7.25 0.94
N PRO A 663 9.02 7.09 1.55
CA PRO A 663 8.93 6.80 2.99
C PRO A 663 9.48 5.42 3.35
N LYS A 664 9.40 4.42 2.46
CA LYS A 664 10.01 3.09 2.68
C LYS A 664 11.53 3.17 2.68
N LEU A 665 12.12 3.94 1.76
CA LEU A 665 13.56 4.19 1.76
C LEU A 665 14.02 4.86 3.05
N ALA A 666 13.29 5.89 3.51
CA ALA A 666 13.58 6.58 4.76
C ALA A 666 13.46 5.65 5.99
N LEU A 667 12.45 4.77 6.01
CA LEU A 667 12.31 3.75 7.04
C LEU A 667 13.43 2.69 7.00
N GLY A 668 13.91 2.32 5.81
CA GLY A 668 15.09 1.46 5.66
C GLY A 668 16.33 2.08 6.31
N VAL A 669 16.54 3.38 6.08
CA VAL A 669 17.62 4.15 6.72
C VAL A 669 17.45 4.19 8.25
N CYS A 670 16.25 4.50 8.73
CA CYS A 670 15.95 4.50 10.17
C CYS A 670 16.16 3.13 10.81
N ALA A 671 15.73 2.06 10.17
CA ALA A 671 15.92 0.70 10.65
C ALA A 671 17.41 0.32 10.70
N GLU A 672 18.21 0.72 9.70
CA GLU A 672 19.66 0.49 9.66
C GLU A 672 20.37 1.16 10.85
N VAL A 673 20.10 2.45 11.09
CA VAL A 673 20.73 3.20 12.20
C VAL A 673 20.25 2.75 13.58
N LEU A 674 19.04 2.21 13.68
CA LEU A 674 18.50 1.60 14.90
C LEU A 674 18.99 0.15 15.12
N GLY A 675 19.79 -0.40 14.21
CA GLY A 675 20.31 -1.78 14.28
C GLY A 675 19.27 -2.86 13.98
N GLN A 676 18.11 -2.50 13.42
CA GLN A 676 17.05 -3.43 13.00
C GLN A 676 17.34 -3.97 11.59
N LEU A 677 18.42 -4.72 11.44
CA LEU A 677 18.97 -5.14 10.14
C LEU A 677 17.94 -5.90 9.28
N ASP A 678 17.15 -6.81 9.85
CA ASP A 678 16.14 -7.55 9.08
C ASP A 678 15.09 -6.61 8.45
N ASN A 679 14.58 -5.65 9.22
CA ASN A 679 13.62 -4.66 8.74
C ASN A 679 14.25 -3.72 7.69
N ALA A 680 15.50 -3.30 7.91
CA ALA A 680 16.22 -2.47 6.95
C ALA A 680 16.38 -3.20 5.59
N ALA A 681 16.75 -4.49 5.64
CA ALA A 681 16.86 -5.32 4.45
C ALA A 681 15.51 -5.48 3.73
N GLU A 682 14.40 -5.65 4.46
CA GLU A 682 13.05 -5.71 3.86
C GLU A 682 12.67 -4.41 3.13
N TYR A 683 12.84 -3.25 3.78
CA TYR A 683 12.51 -1.96 3.15
C TYR A 683 13.39 -1.65 1.94
N TYR A 684 14.71 -1.84 2.07
CA TYR A 684 15.61 -1.60 0.94
C TYR A 684 15.35 -2.57 -0.21
N ARG A 685 15.07 -3.84 0.07
CA ARG A 685 14.70 -4.83 -0.96
C ARG A 685 13.40 -4.46 -1.65
N LEU A 686 12.39 -4.04 -0.90
CA LEU A 686 11.09 -3.64 -1.46
C LEU A 686 11.24 -2.45 -2.42
N VAL A 687 11.96 -1.41 -1.99
CA VAL A 687 12.23 -0.22 -2.81
C VAL A 687 13.02 -0.60 -4.06
N TRP A 688 14.13 -1.34 -3.90
CA TRP A 688 15.01 -1.72 -5.00
C TRP A 688 14.35 -2.66 -6.01
N ALA A 689 13.57 -3.63 -5.55
CA ALA A 689 12.84 -4.55 -6.41
C ALA A 689 11.75 -3.84 -7.22
N THR A 690 11.15 -2.78 -6.66
CA THR A 690 10.07 -2.02 -7.31
C THR A 690 10.62 -1.00 -8.30
N ASP A 691 11.58 -0.18 -7.89
CA ASP A 691 12.12 0.92 -8.69
C ASP A 691 13.65 1.04 -8.54
N PRO A 692 14.43 0.57 -9.55
CA PRO A 692 15.88 0.60 -9.52
C PRO A 692 16.49 1.98 -9.76
N SER A 693 15.66 3.04 -9.90
CA SER A 693 16.17 4.42 -9.85
C SER A 693 16.59 4.83 -8.44
N TYR A 694 16.08 4.15 -7.40
CA TYR A 694 16.46 4.37 -6.00
C TYR A 694 17.74 3.64 -5.63
N VAL A 695 18.86 4.09 -6.17
CA VAL A 695 20.17 3.43 -6.02
C VAL A 695 20.63 3.38 -4.57
N SER A 696 20.24 4.32 -3.71
CA SER A 696 20.52 4.22 -2.26
C SER A 696 19.97 2.93 -1.64
N ALA A 697 18.86 2.39 -2.15
CA ALA A 697 18.30 1.14 -1.67
C ALA A 697 19.22 -0.06 -1.98
N ALA A 698 19.84 -0.11 -3.16
CA ALA A 698 20.79 -1.17 -3.51
C ALA A 698 22.02 -1.17 -2.57
N PHE A 699 22.63 -0.01 -2.37
CA PHE A 699 23.79 0.13 -1.48
C PHE A 699 23.40 -0.13 -0.01
N GLY A 700 22.23 0.34 0.43
CA GLY A 700 21.69 0.06 1.77
C GLY A 700 21.45 -1.42 2.01
N LEU A 701 20.79 -2.10 1.07
CA LEU A 701 20.57 -3.55 1.14
C LEU A 701 21.90 -4.30 1.20
N ALA A 702 22.88 -3.94 0.35
CA ALA A 702 24.18 -4.57 0.36
C ALA A 702 24.93 -4.38 1.70
N ARG A 703 24.88 -3.19 2.32
CA ARG A 703 25.46 -2.95 3.65
C ARG A 703 24.86 -3.85 4.71
N VAL A 704 23.53 -3.90 4.75
CA VAL A 704 22.79 -4.68 5.75
C VAL A 704 23.02 -6.17 5.55
N GLN A 705 23.06 -6.65 4.30
CA GLN A 705 23.41 -8.04 3.98
C GLN A 705 24.83 -8.39 4.42
N LEU A 706 25.82 -7.52 4.17
CA LEU A 706 27.19 -7.72 4.66
C LEU A 706 27.26 -7.74 6.19
N ALA A 707 26.50 -6.87 6.87
CA ALA A 707 26.41 -6.87 8.33
C ALA A 707 25.76 -8.15 8.89
N ALA A 708 24.84 -8.76 8.12
CA ALA A 708 24.23 -10.06 8.41
C ALA A 708 25.06 -11.27 7.89
N ALA A 709 26.29 -11.04 7.42
CA ALA A 709 27.17 -12.03 6.80
C ALA A 709 26.65 -12.70 5.51
N ASP A 710 25.62 -12.15 4.87
CA ASP A 710 25.13 -12.55 3.54
C ASP A 710 25.93 -11.85 2.42
N ARG A 711 27.17 -12.30 2.22
CA ARG A 711 28.05 -11.74 1.17
C ARG A 711 27.54 -12.00 -0.23
N HIS A 712 27.01 -13.20 -0.49
CA HIS A 712 26.51 -13.59 -1.81
C HIS A 712 25.33 -12.71 -2.21
N GLY A 713 24.36 -12.49 -1.29
CA GLY A 713 23.26 -11.57 -1.51
C GLY A 713 23.73 -10.14 -1.74
N ALA A 714 24.70 -9.65 -0.96
CA ALA A 714 25.26 -8.30 -1.14
C ALA A 714 25.91 -8.11 -2.52
N VAL A 715 26.68 -9.09 -2.98
CA VAL A 715 27.29 -9.08 -4.31
C VAL A 715 26.20 -9.07 -5.38
N HIS A 716 25.23 -9.99 -5.31
CA HIS A 716 24.13 -10.05 -6.28
C HIS A 716 23.34 -8.72 -6.34
N THR A 717 23.04 -8.10 -5.20
CA THR A 717 22.37 -6.80 -5.12
C THR A 717 23.19 -5.71 -5.83
N LEU A 718 24.47 -5.57 -5.50
CA LEU A 718 25.35 -4.59 -6.14
C LEU A 718 25.51 -4.84 -7.64
N GLU A 719 25.50 -6.10 -8.03
CA GLU A 719 25.63 -6.49 -9.42
C GLU A 719 24.36 -6.29 -10.25
N SER A 720 23.21 -6.17 -9.60
CA SER A 720 21.94 -5.83 -10.24
C SER A 720 21.80 -4.35 -10.62
N VAL A 721 22.71 -3.48 -10.16
CA VAL A 721 22.73 -2.07 -10.56
C VAL A 721 22.98 -1.98 -12.07
N PRO A 722 22.10 -1.31 -12.84
CA PRO A 722 22.18 -1.31 -14.30
C PRO A 722 23.37 -0.48 -14.81
N GLU A 723 23.92 -0.86 -15.97
CA GLU A 723 25.02 -0.16 -16.64
C GLU A 723 24.71 1.31 -16.97
N SER A 724 23.43 1.65 -17.14
CA SER A 724 22.98 3.02 -17.36
C SER A 724 23.05 3.92 -16.11
N SER A 725 23.30 3.35 -14.92
CA SER A 725 23.40 4.11 -13.68
C SER A 725 24.76 4.81 -13.57
N ILE A 726 24.76 6.08 -13.15
CA ILE A 726 25.99 6.81 -12.83
C ILE A 726 26.80 6.16 -11.69
N HIS A 727 26.16 5.29 -10.91
CA HIS A 727 26.77 4.57 -9.79
C HIS A 727 27.18 3.13 -10.14
N TYR A 728 27.06 2.73 -11.41
CA TYR A 728 27.42 1.40 -11.88
C TYR A 728 28.85 1.00 -11.49
N THR A 729 29.83 1.84 -11.83
CA THR A 729 31.24 1.60 -11.51
C THR A 729 31.45 1.47 -10.01
N ALA A 730 30.83 2.34 -9.20
CA ALA A 730 30.93 2.26 -7.75
C ALA A 730 30.34 0.95 -7.19
N ALA A 731 29.19 0.52 -7.71
CA ALA A 731 28.55 -0.73 -7.30
C ALA A 731 29.41 -1.96 -7.66
N ARG A 732 30.00 -1.98 -8.86
CA ARG A 732 30.92 -3.04 -9.29
C ARG A 732 32.20 -3.07 -8.44
N VAL A 733 32.77 -1.92 -8.12
CA VAL A 733 33.93 -1.83 -7.21
C VAL A 733 33.57 -2.36 -5.83
N ALA A 734 32.39 -1.99 -5.30
CA ALA A 734 31.90 -2.51 -4.04
C ALA A 734 31.68 -4.03 -4.07
N ALA A 735 31.14 -4.59 -5.17
CA ALA A 735 30.95 -6.03 -5.33
C ALA A 735 32.27 -6.81 -5.31
N VAL A 736 33.30 -6.31 -6.01
CA VAL A 736 34.67 -6.87 -5.96
C VAL A 736 35.18 -6.90 -4.52
N ARG A 737 35.05 -5.78 -3.78
CA ARG A 737 35.51 -5.71 -2.39
C ARG A 737 34.71 -6.62 -1.44
N SER A 738 33.40 -6.76 -1.66
CA SER A 738 32.53 -7.70 -0.92
C SER A 738 32.97 -9.15 -1.04
N ARG A 739 33.44 -9.56 -2.24
CA ARG A 739 33.98 -10.91 -2.50
C ARG A 739 35.30 -11.17 -1.77
N LEU A 740 36.18 -10.17 -1.67
CA LEU A 740 37.57 -10.36 -1.29
C LEU A 740 37.84 -10.15 0.20
N ARG A 741 37.33 -9.05 0.78
CA ARG A 741 37.80 -8.58 2.10
C ARG A 741 37.39 -9.51 3.24
N GLN A 742 38.33 -9.77 4.16
CA GLN A 742 38.19 -10.60 5.37
C GLN A 742 37.88 -12.10 5.21
N ARG A 743 37.89 -12.68 3.99
CA ARG A 743 37.64 -14.12 3.80
C ARG A 743 38.67 -15.04 4.44
N MET A 744 39.90 -14.58 4.70
CA MET A 744 40.95 -15.43 5.25
C MET A 744 40.84 -15.78 6.73
N ALA A 745 40.01 -15.05 7.49
CA ALA A 745 39.68 -15.44 8.86
C ALA A 745 38.68 -16.62 8.87
N GLU A 746 37.81 -16.71 7.85
CA GLU A 746 36.74 -17.71 7.71
C GLU A 746 37.16 -18.91 6.84
N ALA A 747 38.05 -18.72 5.87
CA ALA A 747 38.52 -19.75 4.92
C ALA A 747 39.33 -20.89 5.55
N ALA A 748 39.67 -20.80 6.84
CA ALA A 748 40.23 -21.92 7.60
C ALA A 748 39.23 -23.10 7.75
N VAL A 749 37.94 -22.90 7.44
CA VAL A 749 36.87 -23.89 7.72
C VAL A 749 36.20 -24.46 6.45
N ALA A 750 36.27 -23.81 5.27
CA ALA A 750 35.58 -24.30 4.07
C ALA A 750 36.43 -24.15 2.78
N HIS A 751 36.97 -25.27 2.28
CA HIS A 751 37.73 -25.34 1.03
C HIS A 751 36.79 -25.51 -0.17
N GLY A 752 36.56 -24.44 -0.96
CA GLY A 752 35.78 -24.51 -2.20
C GLY A 752 35.41 -23.16 -2.85
N PRO A 753 34.69 -22.25 -2.16
CA PRO A 753 34.03 -21.11 -2.83
C PRO A 753 34.91 -19.84 -3.04
N LEU A 754 36.22 -19.88 -2.79
CA LEU A 754 37.08 -18.68 -2.91
C LEU A 754 37.72 -18.52 -4.29
N LEU A 755 38.00 -19.62 -4.98
CA LEU A 755 38.58 -19.56 -6.32
C LEU A 755 37.61 -18.94 -7.33
N ASP A 756 36.32 -19.29 -7.25
CA ASP A 756 35.29 -18.75 -8.13
C ASP A 756 35.12 -17.24 -7.90
N ASP A 757 35.09 -16.80 -6.64
CA ASP A 757 35.02 -15.38 -6.28
C ASP A 757 36.28 -14.60 -6.69
N LEU A 758 37.47 -15.20 -6.59
CA LEU A 758 38.71 -14.59 -7.08
C LEU A 758 38.70 -14.43 -8.61
N THR A 759 38.24 -15.45 -9.32
CA THR A 759 38.13 -15.45 -10.78
C THR A 759 37.07 -14.44 -11.24
N ALA A 760 35.91 -14.41 -10.57
CA ALA A 760 34.86 -13.43 -10.82
C ALA A 760 35.31 -11.99 -10.51
N ALA A 761 36.01 -11.78 -9.39
CA ALA A 761 36.57 -10.48 -9.03
C ALA A 761 37.60 -10.00 -10.06
N ALA A 762 38.49 -10.89 -10.54
CA ALA A 762 39.46 -10.58 -11.57
C ALA A 762 38.78 -10.20 -12.90
N GLY A 763 37.84 -11.02 -13.37
CA GLY A 763 37.10 -10.73 -14.60
C GLY A 763 36.32 -9.41 -14.52
N GLN A 764 35.79 -9.07 -13.35
CA GLN A 764 35.09 -7.81 -13.15
C GLN A 764 36.02 -6.59 -13.14
N VAL A 765 37.22 -6.70 -12.57
CA VAL A 765 38.23 -5.63 -12.65
C VAL A 765 38.69 -5.41 -14.10
N GLU A 766 38.83 -6.47 -14.89
CA GLU A 766 39.14 -6.37 -16.33
C GLU A 766 38.00 -5.72 -17.11
N ALA A 767 36.75 -6.14 -16.86
CA ALA A 767 35.57 -5.56 -17.52
C ALA A 767 35.41 -4.06 -17.24
N LEU A 768 35.72 -3.61 -16.02
CA LEU A 768 35.60 -2.20 -15.61
C LEU A 768 36.54 -1.25 -16.37
N ASP A 769 37.57 -1.75 -17.05
CA ASP A 769 38.45 -0.94 -17.92
C ASP A 769 37.65 -0.25 -19.05
N GLY A 770 36.66 -0.95 -19.60
CA GLY A 770 35.77 -0.41 -20.63
C GLY A 770 34.76 0.63 -20.12
N PHE A 771 34.58 0.76 -18.80
CA PHE A 771 33.56 1.60 -18.17
C PHE A 771 34.15 2.82 -17.43
N GLY A 772 35.35 3.26 -17.84
CA GLY A 772 35.95 4.50 -17.35
C GLY A 772 36.47 4.44 -15.91
N LEU A 773 36.79 3.24 -15.40
CA LEU A 773 37.50 3.11 -14.13
C LEU A 773 38.89 3.75 -14.25
N ASP A 774 39.20 4.69 -13.35
CA ASP A 774 40.50 5.35 -13.38
C ASP A 774 41.65 4.37 -13.11
N ALA A 775 42.81 4.64 -13.73
CA ALA A 775 43.96 3.74 -13.68
C ALA A 775 44.46 3.49 -12.25
N VAL A 776 44.31 4.47 -11.35
CA VAL A 776 44.71 4.32 -9.94
C VAL A 776 43.79 3.34 -9.22
N ARG A 777 42.47 3.51 -9.31
CA ARG A 777 41.49 2.61 -8.69
C ARG A 777 41.54 1.20 -9.28
N ARG A 778 41.80 1.07 -10.59
CA ARG A 778 42.03 -0.22 -11.24
C ARG A 778 43.21 -0.96 -10.63
N GLU A 779 44.36 -0.30 -10.51
CA GLU A 779 45.55 -0.93 -9.95
C GLU A 779 45.38 -1.20 -8.45
N GLN A 780 44.70 -0.33 -7.70
CA GLN A 780 44.33 -0.61 -6.30
C GLN A 780 43.51 -1.91 -6.19
N LEU A 781 42.46 -2.08 -7.00
CA LEU A 781 41.65 -3.30 -6.99
C LEU A 781 42.46 -4.52 -7.45
N SER A 782 43.33 -4.35 -8.43
CA SER A 782 44.24 -5.40 -8.89
C SER A 782 45.15 -5.88 -7.76
N THR A 783 45.68 -4.95 -6.94
CA THR A 783 46.45 -5.33 -5.75
C THR A 783 45.61 -6.04 -4.69
N GLU A 784 44.35 -5.65 -4.47
CA GLU A 784 43.44 -6.35 -3.55
C GLU A 784 43.15 -7.80 -4.03
N VAL A 785 42.87 -8.00 -5.32
CA VAL A 785 42.63 -9.32 -5.93
C VAL A 785 43.88 -10.20 -5.85
N LEU A 786 45.02 -9.70 -6.33
CA LEU A 786 46.27 -10.47 -6.38
C LEU A 786 46.81 -10.76 -4.98
N GLY A 787 46.65 -9.84 -4.03
CA GLY A 787 47.04 -10.04 -2.63
C GLY A 787 46.23 -11.15 -1.97
N THR A 788 44.90 -11.13 -2.17
CA THR A 788 43.99 -12.17 -1.67
C THR A 788 44.29 -13.52 -2.31
N ALA A 789 44.53 -13.56 -3.63
CA ALA A 789 44.93 -14.78 -4.34
C ALA A 789 46.27 -15.33 -3.83
N LEU A 790 47.25 -14.45 -3.56
CA LEU A 790 48.56 -14.85 -3.07
C LEU A 790 48.44 -15.48 -1.69
N ASP A 791 47.70 -14.86 -0.78
CA ASP A 791 47.51 -15.46 0.54
C ASP A 791 46.70 -16.76 0.50
N TRP A 792 45.76 -16.90 -0.44
CA TRP A 792 45.07 -18.17 -0.69
C TRP A 792 46.05 -19.26 -1.15
N VAL A 793 46.95 -18.96 -2.08
CA VAL A 793 48.00 -19.91 -2.51
C VAL A 793 48.93 -20.29 -1.35
N LEU A 794 49.35 -19.31 -0.54
CA LEU A 794 50.25 -19.53 0.61
C LEU A 794 49.61 -20.33 1.75
N SER A 795 48.27 -20.32 1.85
CA SER A 795 47.54 -21.10 2.85
C SER A 795 47.56 -22.62 2.59
N GLY A 796 48.16 -23.08 1.48
CA GLY A 796 48.28 -24.51 1.16
C GLY A 796 47.05 -25.11 0.48
N SER A 797 46.07 -24.28 0.08
CA SER A 797 44.82 -24.72 -0.55
C SER A 797 44.96 -25.23 -2.00
N GLN A 798 46.18 -25.47 -2.49
CA GLN A 798 46.44 -26.05 -3.82
C GLN A 798 45.84 -27.47 -3.99
N GLY A 799 45.48 -28.16 -2.90
CA GLY A 799 45.00 -29.54 -2.90
C GLY A 799 43.61 -29.79 -3.48
N SER A 800 42.82 -28.76 -3.78
CA SER A 800 41.45 -28.91 -4.32
C SER A 800 41.30 -28.46 -5.78
N ALA A 801 42.38 -28.03 -6.45
CA ALA A 801 42.32 -27.82 -7.89
C ALA A 801 42.18 -29.19 -8.58
N PRO A 802 41.20 -29.43 -9.46
CA PRO A 802 41.13 -30.67 -10.20
C PRO A 802 42.41 -30.77 -11.04
N ARG A 803 43.26 -31.76 -10.73
CA ARG A 803 44.34 -32.20 -11.62
C ARG A 803 43.71 -32.87 -12.85
N GLN A 804 43.06 -32.10 -13.72
CA GLN A 804 42.61 -32.55 -15.03
C GLN A 804 42.71 -31.41 -16.06
N GLY A 805 43.71 -31.48 -16.95
CA GLY A 805 43.78 -30.72 -18.21
C GLY A 805 44.76 -29.51 -18.26
N PRO A 806 45.22 -29.09 -19.45
CA PRO A 806 46.33 -28.16 -19.67
C PRO A 806 45.92 -26.68 -19.61
N VAL A 807 44.86 -26.33 -18.89
CA VAL A 807 44.38 -24.94 -18.79
C VAL A 807 44.97 -24.32 -17.54
N ARG A 808 45.94 -23.41 -17.71
CA ARG A 808 46.48 -22.61 -16.60
C ARG A 808 45.40 -21.63 -16.15
N THR A 809 44.97 -21.71 -14.89
CA THR A 809 44.09 -20.68 -14.31
C THR A 809 44.87 -19.38 -14.17
N LEU A 810 44.42 -18.34 -14.85
CA LEU A 810 45.03 -17.00 -14.82
C LEU A 810 44.15 -16.06 -13.99
N VAL A 811 44.79 -15.22 -13.17
CA VAL A 811 44.15 -14.13 -12.43
C VAL A 811 44.80 -12.81 -12.85
N LEU A 812 44.04 -11.94 -13.49
CA LEU A 812 44.53 -10.68 -14.07
C LEU A 812 45.76 -10.88 -14.97
N GLY A 813 45.73 -11.93 -15.80
CA GLY A 813 46.84 -12.31 -16.69
C GLY A 813 48.08 -12.90 -16.02
N ASN A 814 48.03 -13.26 -14.73
CA ASN A 814 49.12 -13.90 -14.00
C ASN A 814 48.78 -15.37 -13.69
N ASP A 815 49.78 -16.26 -13.76
CA ASP A 815 49.65 -17.64 -13.29
C ASP A 815 49.23 -17.66 -11.81
N LEU A 816 48.27 -18.52 -11.45
CA LEU A 816 47.80 -18.72 -10.07
C LEU A 816 48.80 -19.55 -9.25
N ASP A 817 50.05 -19.09 -9.21
CA ASP A 817 51.13 -19.62 -8.38
C ASP A 817 51.83 -18.48 -7.61
N GLU A 818 52.61 -18.82 -6.59
CA GLU A 818 53.25 -17.82 -5.71
C GLU A 818 54.13 -16.84 -6.51
N ARG A 819 54.80 -17.32 -7.57
CA ARG A 819 55.72 -16.53 -8.39
C ARG A 819 54.95 -15.55 -9.29
N GLY A 820 53.94 -16.02 -10.00
CA GLY A 820 53.10 -15.24 -10.91
C GLY A 820 52.35 -14.14 -10.19
N LEU A 821 51.72 -14.45 -9.05
CA LEU A 821 50.98 -13.48 -8.25
C LEU A 821 51.88 -12.40 -7.63
N ARG A 822 53.09 -12.77 -7.18
CA ARG A 822 54.11 -11.82 -6.72
C ARG A 822 54.58 -10.87 -7.81
N LEU A 823 54.85 -11.38 -9.02
CA LEU A 823 55.19 -10.55 -10.17
C LEU A 823 54.03 -9.61 -10.54
N GLY A 824 52.79 -10.09 -10.47
CA GLY A 824 51.59 -9.27 -10.64
C GLY A 824 51.54 -8.12 -9.63
N LEU A 825 51.67 -8.40 -8.33
CA LEU A 825 51.67 -7.39 -7.27
C LEU A 825 52.80 -6.38 -7.41
N GLU A 826 54.02 -6.83 -7.73
CA GLU A 826 55.14 -5.93 -7.98
C GLU A 826 54.82 -4.96 -9.13
N ARG A 827 54.29 -5.48 -10.25
CA ARG A 827 53.91 -4.65 -11.40
C ARG A 827 52.84 -3.63 -11.04
N SER A 828 51.77 -4.05 -10.36
CA SER A 828 50.69 -3.13 -9.96
C SER A 828 51.16 -2.04 -9.00
N TYR A 829 51.96 -2.37 -7.98
CA TYR A 829 52.52 -1.35 -7.08
C TYR A 829 53.49 -0.38 -7.78
N ARG A 830 54.29 -0.86 -8.75
CA ARG A 830 55.13 0.02 -9.58
C ARG A 830 54.29 0.94 -10.47
N THR A 831 53.16 0.46 -10.99
CA THR A 831 52.22 1.31 -11.73
C THR A 831 51.59 2.36 -10.82
N LEU A 832 51.11 1.99 -9.63
CA LEU A 832 50.59 2.94 -8.64
C LEU A 832 51.64 4.02 -8.28
N ALA A 833 52.90 3.62 -8.07
CA ALA A 833 53.98 4.56 -7.77
C ALA A 833 54.22 5.58 -8.90
N ARG A 834 54.06 5.16 -10.17
CA ARG A 834 54.16 6.08 -11.32
C ARG A 834 52.99 7.06 -11.38
N LEU A 835 51.80 6.63 -10.97
CA LEU A 835 50.58 7.45 -10.97
C LEU A 835 50.47 8.37 -9.74
N ALA A 836 51.19 8.06 -8.65
CA ALA A 836 51.21 8.84 -7.42
C ALA A 836 51.70 10.27 -7.65
N GLN A 837 50.92 11.22 -7.14
CA GLN A 837 51.17 12.67 -7.27
C GLN A 837 52.13 13.19 -6.19
N VAL A 838 52.16 12.53 -5.03
CA VAL A 838 52.98 12.93 -3.87
C VAL A 838 54.23 12.07 -3.77
N GLY A 839 55.39 12.70 -3.50
CA GLY A 839 56.68 12.01 -3.43
C GLY A 839 56.77 10.95 -2.33
N GLU A 840 56.18 11.21 -1.16
CA GLU A 840 56.14 10.25 -0.03
C GLU A 840 55.32 9.00 -0.37
N GLU A 841 54.12 9.18 -0.94
CA GLU A 841 53.26 8.07 -1.40
C GLU A 841 53.98 7.21 -2.45
N ARG A 842 54.70 7.85 -3.39
CA ARG A 842 55.49 7.15 -4.39
C ARG A 842 56.58 6.28 -3.76
N ILE A 843 57.31 6.81 -2.78
CA ILE A 843 58.37 6.05 -2.07
C ILE A 843 57.76 4.84 -1.37
N GLU A 844 56.66 5.04 -0.65
CA GLU A 844 55.97 3.95 0.04
C GLU A 844 55.53 2.84 -0.92
N LEU A 845 54.91 3.20 -2.06
CA LEU A 845 54.46 2.25 -3.08
C LEU A 845 55.63 1.49 -3.73
N VAL A 846 56.79 2.13 -3.95
CA VAL A 846 58.00 1.44 -4.43
C VAL A 846 58.53 0.45 -3.38
N GLU A 847 58.52 0.83 -2.10
CA GLU A 847 58.89 -0.08 -1.01
C GLU A 847 57.93 -1.28 -0.95
N ARG A 848 56.61 -1.06 -1.13
CA ARG A 848 55.62 -2.15 -1.23
C ARG A 848 55.94 -3.07 -2.40
N ALA A 849 56.21 -2.52 -3.59
CA ALA A 849 56.58 -3.31 -4.78
C ALA A 849 57.81 -4.19 -4.53
N ASN A 850 58.83 -3.66 -3.87
CA ASN A 850 60.07 -4.39 -3.59
C ASN A 850 59.85 -5.57 -2.62
N ARG A 851 58.85 -5.50 -1.71
CA ARG A 851 58.50 -6.62 -0.81
C ARG A 851 57.95 -7.83 -1.56
N TYR A 852 57.20 -7.61 -2.64
CA TYR A 852 56.58 -8.67 -3.43
C TYR A 852 57.47 -9.19 -4.55
N ARG A 853 58.66 -8.61 -4.76
CA ARG A 853 59.62 -9.08 -5.78
C ARG A 853 59.99 -10.55 -5.54
N PRO A 854 59.79 -11.47 -6.51
CA PRO A 854 60.16 -12.86 -6.34
C PRO A 854 61.66 -13.03 -6.09
N ARG A 855 62.04 -13.89 -5.14
CA ARG A 855 63.44 -14.24 -4.90
C ARG A 855 63.97 -15.05 -6.08
N THR A 856 64.82 -14.43 -6.90
CA THR A 856 65.69 -15.16 -7.83
C THR A 856 66.84 -15.73 -7.01
N TRP A 857 66.94 -17.06 -6.91
CA TRP A 857 68.15 -17.70 -6.42
C TRP A 857 69.26 -17.38 -7.43
N VAL A 858 70.28 -16.65 -6.98
CA VAL A 858 71.57 -16.49 -7.67
C VAL A 858 72.52 -17.51 -7.06
#